data_AF-A0A4D6LBE3-F1
#
_entry.id   AF-A0A4D6LBE3-F1
#
_cell.length_a   1.000
_cell.length_b   1.000
_cell.length_c   1.000
_cell.angle_alpha   90.00
_cell.angle_beta   90.00
_cell.angle_gamma   90.00
#
_symmetry.space_group_name_H-M   'P 1'
#
loop_
_entity.id
_entity.type
_entity.pdbx_description
1 polymer ?
#
loop_
_entity_poly.entity_id
_entity_poly.type
_entity_poly.pdbx_seq_one_letter_code
_entity_poly.pdbx_strand_id
1 'polypeptide(L)'
;MKANAEDEIILSSLPIERGFAFHSMYLFQEFWCPSTLIEGVKIFHKQFQAKESDIFVASFPKSGTTWLKAITFAIVNRQSFSSIDNHPLLTSNPHQLIPFIEIMCRDDADWPSTEPRVFGTHTPLPSLPNSIMECNCKIIYICRNPFDIFVSAWIFFDNIKQESLTPLKIEEAFEMYCNGIIEFGPWWSHMVGYWKESLAKPDKVLFLKYEDLKDDANFQVKRIAEFLGFPFTQEEENNQVIESISKLCSFEEMKNLEVNKSGLLFPSVENKSFFRKGESRDWVNYFSPSMTEKLSQIMEEKFGESEMTTGRIKQYLFAIRPEKKIQHVIRLVIHRMLGFSCGIFSVTMEANAEDEIILSSLPIERGFGTPSMCLVQEFWCPTLVKELNIFQKQFEAKDSDIFVASFPKSGTTWLKAITFAIVNRQCFSNHNHPLLTSNPHQIVPHVEIVCRGDLDCPSIEPRVFGTHTPVPSLPNSIMECNSKIIYICRNPFDIFVSAWIFFYKVKPESLTSLKIEEAFEMYCDGIIEFGPWWSHMVGYWKESLAKPDKVLFLKYEDLKDDANFQVKRIAEFLGFPFTQEEENNQVIESIIKLCSFEKMKNLEVNKSGIIHRTVENKRFFRKGESRDWVNYFSPSMTEKLSQIMEEKFGESVNMWLRKKVCTVLSDNYVLSLSYRSFRNKEVLHVVNPCD
;
A
#
# COMPACT_ATOMS: atom_id res chain seq x y z
N MET A 1 25.59 -32.86 31.49
CA MET A 1 25.02 -33.57 32.65
C MET A 1 24.36 -34.86 32.17
N LYS A 2 24.28 -35.93 32.99
CA LYS A 2 23.52 -37.13 32.63
C LYS A 2 22.03 -36.82 32.78
N ALA A 3 21.23 -37.05 31.74
CA ALA A 3 19.78 -36.93 31.80
C ALA A 3 19.24 -37.79 32.97
N ASN A 4 18.29 -37.24 33.72
CA ASN A 4 17.60 -37.99 34.78
C ASN A 4 16.82 -39.16 34.14
N ALA A 5 16.73 -40.31 34.81
CA ALA A 5 16.02 -41.49 34.28
C ALA A 5 14.56 -41.19 33.92
N GLU A 6 13.93 -40.23 34.60
CA GLU A 6 12.58 -39.73 34.27
C GLU A 6 12.53 -38.92 32.96
N ASP A 7 13.61 -38.21 32.62
CA ASP A 7 13.70 -37.43 31.38
C ASP A 7 13.86 -38.33 30.15
N GLU A 8 14.59 -39.44 30.28
CA GLU A 8 14.71 -40.45 29.22
C GLU A 8 13.35 -41.16 28.96
N ILE A 9 12.56 -41.40 30.01
CA ILE A 9 11.21 -41.98 29.87
C ILE A 9 10.26 -40.99 29.16
N ILE A 10 10.31 -39.70 29.50
CA ILE A 10 9.48 -38.69 28.83
C ILE A 10 9.90 -38.55 27.36
N LEU A 11 11.19 -38.39 27.07
CA LEU A 11 11.69 -38.22 25.70
C LEU A 11 11.40 -39.43 24.81
N SER A 12 11.50 -40.66 25.34
CA SER A 12 11.21 -41.89 24.59
C SER A 12 9.72 -42.06 24.24
N SER A 13 8.83 -41.28 24.86
CA SER A 13 7.38 -41.31 24.58
C SER A 13 6.93 -40.25 23.56
N LEU A 14 7.78 -39.28 23.22
CA LEU A 14 7.42 -38.21 22.29
C LEU A 14 7.61 -38.62 20.82
N PRO A 15 6.80 -38.11 19.89
CA PRO A 15 7.08 -38.24 18.46
C PRO A 15 8.46 -37.69 18.10
N ILE A 16 9.20 -38.41 17.26
CA ILE A 16 10.58 -38.06 16.87
C ILE A 16 10.65 -37.97 15.35
N GLU A 17 11.25 -36.88 14.86
CA GLU A 17 11.56 -36.67 13.45
C GLU A 17 13.02 -36.24 13.30
N ARG A 18 13.56 -36.33 12.09
CA ARG A 18 14.85 -35.72 11.77
C ARG A 18 14.70 -34.19 11.73
N GLY A 19 15.69 -33.43 12.22
CA GLY A 19 15.74 -31.96 12.11
C GLY A 19 16.59 -31.48 10.93
N PHE A 20 16.65 -30.16 10.72
CA PHE A 20 17.48 -29.59 9.66
C PHE A 20 18.98 -29.69 10.00
N ALA A 21 19.32 -29.46 11.27
CA ALA A 21 20.70 -29.56 11.77
C ALA A 21 20.89 -30.64 12.86
N PHE A 22 19.84 -31.39 13.22
CA PHE A 22 19.84 -32.35 14.31
C PHE A 22 19.35 -33.73 13.87
N HIS A 23 19.94 -34.80 14.44
CA HIS A 23 19.52 -36.19 14.17
C HIS A 23 18.10 -36.48 14.64
N SER A 24 17.67 -35.83 15.73
CA SER A 24 16.39 -36.08 16.38
C SER A 24 15.81 -34.79 16.94
N MET A 25 14.60 -34.49 16.48
CA MET A 25 13.72 -33.44 16.95
C MET A 25 12.52 -34.13 17.59
N TYR A 26 12.14 -33.70 18.79
CA TYR A 26 11.03 -34.26 19.54
C TYR A 26 9.88 -33.26 19.54
N LEU A 27 8.65 -33.74 19.35
CA LEU A 27 7.46 -32.91 19.47
C LEU A 27 7.12 -32.74 20.96
N PHE A 28 7.57 -31.65 21.56
CA PHE A 28 7.38 -31.31 22.98
C PHE A 28 6.43 -30.13 23.11
N GLN A 29 5.33 -30.27 23.86
CA GLN A 29 4.31 -29.21 24.03
C GLN A 29 3.85 -28.59 22.69
N GLU A 30 3.58 -29.44 21.69
CA GLU A 30 3.14 -29.03 20.34
C GLU A 30 4.18 -28.27 19.50
N PHE A 31 5.47 -28.27 19.89
CA PHE A 31 6.54 -27.75 19.04
C PHE A 31 7.75 -28.69 18.93
N TRP A 32 8.43 -28.64 17.79
CA TRP A 32 9.61 -29.47 17.50
C TRP A 32 10.87 -28.88 18.12
N CYS A 33 11.55 -29.66 18.96
CA CYS A 33 12.75 -29.20 19.68
C CYS A 33 13.77 -30.34 19.82
N PRO A 34 15.09 -30.11 19.67
CA PRO A 34 16.07 -31.13 20.01
C PRO A 34 16.07 -31.37 21.51
N SER A 35 16.39 -32.59 21.94
CA SER A 35 16.37 -32.99 23.36
C SER A 35 17.20 -32.08 24.26
N THR A 36 18.34 -31.60 23.77
CA THR A 36 19.23 -30.68 24.51
C THR A 36 18.58 -29.34 24.84
N LEU A 37 17.65 -28.86 24.01
CA LEU A 37 16.91 -27.61 24.27
C LEU A 37 15.65 -27.85 25.10
N ILE A 38 15.06 -29.06 25.05
CA ILE A 38 13.92 -29.43 25.92
C ILE A 38 14.33 -29.35 27.39
N GLU A 39 15.52 -29.85 27.74
CA GLU A 39 16.06 -29.74 29.10
C GLU A 39 16.15 -28.28 29.56
N GLY A 40 16.72 -27.42 28.70
CA GLY A 40 16.80 -25.98 28.95
C GLY A 40 15.42 -25.31 29.12
N VAL A 41 14.43 -25.66 28.30
CA VAL A 41 13.04 -25.17 28.44
C VAL A 41 12.43 -25.66 29.76
N LYS A 42 12.67 -26.90 30.18
CA LYS A 42 12.17 -27.43 31.46
C LYS A 42 12.79 -26.71 32.66
N ILE A 43 14.09 -26.42 32.61
CA ILE A 43 14.78 -25.65 33.66
C ILE A 43 14.25 -24.21 33.68
N PHE A 44 14.09 -23.61 32.51
CA PHE A 44 13.49 -22.29 32.34
C PHE A 44 12.12 -22.20 33.02
N HIS A 45 11.24 -23.18 32.81
CA HIS A 45 9.95 -23.28 33.51
C HIS A 45 10.05 -23.38 35.03
N LYS A 46 11.00 -24.17 35.54
CA LYS A 46 11.09 -24.48 36.97
C LYS A 46 11.78 -23.37 37.77
N GLN A 47 12.80 -22.73 37.21
CA GLN A 47 13.73 -21.90 37.97
C GLN A 47 13.61 -20.42 37.66
N PHE A 48 13.10 -20.05 36.47
CA PHE A 48 13.06 -18.64 36.10
C PHE A 48 11.90 -17.92 36.78
N GLN A 49 12.20 -16.75 37.32
CA GLN A 49 11.21 -15.83 37.87
C GLN A 49 11.33 -14.49 37.16
N ALA A 50 10.25 -14.13 36.47
CA ALA A 50 10.16 -12.88 35.73
C ALA A 50 10.05 -11.70 36.71
N LYS A 51 10.76 -10.62 36.39
CA LYS A 51 10.62 -9.31 37.02
C LYS A 51 9.88 -8.37 36.08
N GLU A 52 9.19 -7.37 36.61
CA GLU A 52 8.49 -6.39 35.78
C GLU A 52 9.43 -5.61 34.85
N SER A 53 10.70 -5.45 35.25
CA SER A 53 11.75 -4.83 34.44
C SER A 53 12.25 -5.72 33.30
N ASP A 54 11.96 -7.02 33.27
CA ASP A 54 12.53 -7.91 32.25
C ASP A 54 12.01 -7.60 30.84
N ILE A 55 12.88 -7.81 29.86
CA ILE A 55 12.58 -7.66 28.44
C ILE A 55 12.90 -8.96 27.70
N PHE A 56 11.94 -9.47 26.94
CA PHE A 56 12.09 -10.68 26.12
C PHE A 56 12.06 -10.35 24.62
N VAL A 57 13.13 -10.70 23.93
CA VAL A 57 13.25 -10.66 22.47
C VAL A 57 12.86 -12.02 21.91
N ALA A 58 11.59 -12.15 21.51
CA ALA A 58 11.02 -13.38 20.98
C ALA A 58 10.98 -13.38 19.45
N SER A 59 11.17 -14.56 18.84
CA SER A 59 11.00 -14.73 17.40
C SER A 59 10.97 -16.20 17.04
N PHE A 60 10.25 -16.56 15.97
CA PHE A 60 10.52 -17.82 15.29
C PHE A 60 11.95 -17.78 14.70
N PRO A 61 12.76 -18.85 14.76
CA PRO A 61 14.12 -18.85 14.23
C PRO A 61 14.20 -18.27 12.82
N LYS A 62 15.23 -17.46 12.58
CA LYS A 62 15.54 -16.83 11.27
C LYS A 62 14.57 -15.73 10.80
N SER A 63 13.71 -15.25 11.70
CA SER A 63 12.78 -14.13 11.42
C SER A 63 13.39 -12.73 11.67
N GLY A 64 14.69 -12.63 11.96
CA GLY A 64 15.36 -11.34 12.24
C GLY A 64 15.89 -11.16 13.66
N THR A 65 16.02 -12.25 14.43
CA THR A 65 16.41 -12.24 15.86
C THR A 65 17.72 -11.50 16.13
N THR A 66 18.76 -11.73 15.33
CA THR A 66 20.06 -11.06 15.50
C THR A 66 19.92 -9.54 15.43
N TRP A 67 19.09 -9.07 14.49
CA TRP A 67 18.88 -7.64 14.27
C TRP A 67 18.06 -7.02 15.41
N LEU A 68 16.97 -7.68 15.82
CA LEU A 68 16.15 -7.20 16.93
C LEU A 68 16.93 -7.21 18.25
N LYS A 69 17.80 -8.20 18.48
CA LYS A 69 18.70 -8.23 19.65
C LYS A 69 19.64 -7.03 19.65
N ALA A 70 20.31 -6.75 18.54
CA ALA A 70 21.22 -5.61 18.44
C ALA A 70 20.51 -4.29 18.76
N ILE A 71 19.34 -4.05 18.14
CA ILE A 71 18.53 -2.85 18.36
C ILE A 71 18.10 -2.73 19.82
N THR A 72 17.59 -3.81 20.40
CA THR A 72 17.11 -3.81 21.79
C THR A 72 18.24 -3.53 22.76
N PHE A 73 19.38 -4.17 22.58
CA PHE A 73 20.55 -3.95 23.42
C PHE A 73 21.02 -2.50 23.35
N ALA A 74 21.13 -1.95 22.14
CA ALA A 74 21.53 -0.57 21.92
C ALA A 74 20.54 0.42 22.56
N ILE A 75 19.23 0.21 22.42
CA ILE A 75 18.20 1.08 23.02
C ILE A 75 18.30 1.09 24.56
N VAL A 76 18.39 -0.10 25.17
CA VAL A 76 18.37 -0.26 26.63
C VAL A 76 19.65 0.28 27.26
N ASN A 77 20.80 0.13 26.59
CA ASN A 77 22.11 0.48 27.15
C ASN A 77 22.70 1.78 26.59
N ARG A 78 21.98 2.55 25.77
CA ARG A 78 22.51 3.75 25.11
C ARG A 78 23.07 4.80 26.07
N GLN A 79 22.53 4.89 27.28
CA GLN A 79 23.00 5.83 28.31
C GLN A 79 24.31 5.35 28.96
N SER A 80 24.49 4.03 29.06
CA SER A 80 25.73 3.41 29.56
C SER A 80 26.86 3.46 28.52
N PHE A 81 26.52 3.52 27.23
CA PHE A 81 27.47 3.56 26.11
C PHE A 81 27.16 4.75 25.19
N SER A 82 27.34 5.97 25.71
CA SER A 82 27.01 7.21 24.99
C SER A 82 27.93 7.49 23.79
N SER A 83 29.15 6.95 23.77
CA SER A 83 30.02 6.96 22.60
C SER A 83 29.85 5.67 21.79
N ILE A 84 29.57 5.84 20.50
CA ILE A 84 29.38 4.72 19.58
C ILE A 84 30.67 3.92 19.35
N ASP A 85 31.83 4.56 19.48
CA ASP A 85 33.15 3.96 19.22
C ASP A 85 33.51 2.86 20.24
N ASN A 86 32.85 2.87 21.41
CA ASN A 86 33.07 1.89 22.47
C ASN A 86 31.84 1.00 22.70
N HIS A 87 30.89 0.98 21.76
CA HIS A 87 29.65 0.23 21.95
C HIS A 87 29.92 -1.29 21.92
N PRO A 88 29.38 -2.09 22.86
CA PRO A 88 29.64 -3.54 22.93
C PRO A 88 29.34 -4.33 21.66
N LEU A 89 28.40 -3.85 20.83
CA LEU A 89 28.10 -4.45 19.52
C LEU A 89 29.29 -4.46 18.55
N LEU A 90 30.30 -3.60 18.76
CA LEU A 90 31.52 -3.57 17.94
C LEU A 90 32.46 -4.74 18.24
N THR A 91 32.39 -5.29 19.46
CA THR A 91 33.32 -6.31 19.97
C THR A 91 32.64 -7.61 20.41
N SER A 92 31.31 -7.64 20.43
CA SER A 92 30.50 -8.81 20.81
C SER A 92 29.34 -9.01 19.84
N ASN A 93 29.06 -10.26 19.51
CA ASN A 93 27.89 -10.61 18.70
C ASN A 93 26.59 -10.32 19.48
N PRO A 94 25.50 -9.85 18.84
CA PRO A 94 24.24 -9.57 19.52
C PRO A 94 23.68 -10.72 20.35
N HIS A 95 23.94 -11.97 19.95
CA HIS A 95 23.49 -13.14 20.68
C HIS A 95 24.28 -13.42 21.97
N GLN A 96 25.48 -12.86 22.14
CA GLN A 96 26.24 -12.90 23.40
C GLN A 96 25.74 -11.85 24.38
N LEU A 97 25.33 -10.68 23.87
CA LEU A 97 24.83 -9.57 24.67
C LEU A 97 23.40 -9.80 25.16
N ILE A 98 22.56 -10.43 24.33
CA ILE A 98 21.23 -10.89 24.69
C ILE A 98 21.20 -12.41 24.50
N PRO A 99 21.54 -13.19 25.53
CA PRO A 99 21.58 -14.64 25.45
C PRO A 99 20.18 -15.26 25.34
N PHE A 100 20.08 -16.46 24.75
CA PHE A 100 18.82 -17.20 24.68
C PHE A 100 18.56 -17.91 26.00
N ILE A 101 17.41 -17.66 26.61
CA ILE A 101 17.14 -18.15 27.97
C ILE A 101 17.07 -19.68 28.03
N GLU A 102 16.46 -20.32 27.05
CA GLU A 102 16.42 -21.78 26.93
C GLU A 102 17.81 -22.41 26.73
N ILE A 103 18.80 -21.65 26.27
CA ILE A 103 20.19 -22.13 26.14
C ILE A 103 21.00 -21.81 27.40
N MET A 104 20.80 -20.63 28.00
CA MET A 104 21.43 -20.27 29.28
C MET A 104 21.07 -21.24 30.40
N CYS A 105 19.79 -21.58 30.52
CA CYS A 105 19.29 -22.51 31.55
C CYS A 105 19.94 -23.89 31.44
N ARG A 106 20.28 -24.31 30.22
CA ARG A 106 20.96 -25.58 29.95
C ARG A 106 22.44 -25.53 30.35
N ASP A 107 23.07 -24.37 30.21
CA ASP A 107 24.51 -24.18 30.42
C ASP A 107 24.84 -23.69 31.85
N ASP A 108 23.87 -23.70 32.76
CA ASP A 108 23.96 -23.16 34.14
C ASP A 108 24.56 -21.74 34.19
N ALA A 109 24.25 -20.93 33.16
CA ALA A 109 24.79 -19.59 33.06
C ALA A 109 24.09 -18.64 34.05
N ASP A 110 24.86 -17.74 34.67
CA ASP A 110 24.31 -16.71 35.54
C ASP A 110 23.33 -15.80 34.79
N TRP A 111 22.27 -15.38 35.48
CA TRP A 111 21.36 -14.37 34.96
C TRP A 111 22.10 -13.05 34.74
N PRO A 112 21.72 -12.24 33.73
CA PRO A 112 22.26 -10.90 33.58
C PRO A 112 22.13 -10.12 34.89
N SER A 113 23.24 -9.57 35.37
CA SER A 113 23.30 -8.82 36.63
C SER A 113 22.87 -7.36 36.48
N THR A 114 22.80 -6.86 35.24
CA THR A 114 22.37 -5.50 34.91
C THR A 114 20.86 -5.45 34.70
N GLU A 115 20.19 -4.47 35.31
CA GLU A 115 18.76 -4.19 35.11
C GLU A 115 18.55 -3.07 34.06
N PRO A 116 17.53 -3.17 33.18
CA PRO A 116 16.65 -4.33 33.03
C PRO A 116 17.38 -5.54 32.43
N ARG A 117 17.00 -6.74 32.85
CA ARG A 117 17.53 -7.96 32.24
C ARG A 117 16.89 -8.17 30.87
N VAL A 118 17.70 -8.45 29.85
CA VAL A 118 17.24 -8.65 28.48
C VAL A 118 17.58 -10.07 28.03
N PHE A 119 16.56 -10.82 27.63
CA PHE A 119 16.68 -12.22 27.20
C PHE A 119 16.18 -12.40 25.78
N GLY A 120 16.76 -13.35 25.05
CA GLY A 120 16.18 -13.84 23.80
C GLY A 120 15.43 -15.15 24.05
N THR A 121 14.42 -15.44 23.23
CA THR A 121 13.83 -16.79 23.20
C THR A 121 13.24 -17.14 21.84
N HIS A 122 13.31 -18.42 21.50
CA HIS A 122 12.57 -19.05 20.40
C HIS A 122 11.40 -19.90 20.89
N THR A 123 11.14 -19.93 22.20
CA THR A 123 10.06 -20.73 22.78
C THR A 123 8.69 -20.19 22.33
N PRO A 124 7.76 -21.03 21.87
CA PRO A 124 6.39 -20.61 21.57
C PRO A 124 5.71 -20.01 22.81
N LEU A 125 4.82 -19.04 22.61
CA LEU A 125 4.15 -18.33 23.70
C LEU A 125 3.47 -19.28 24.72
N PRO A 126 2.70 -20.33 24.32
CA PRO A 126 2.07 -21.24 25.28
C PRO A 126 3.06 -22.04 26.14
N SER A 127 4.32 -22.12 25.69
CA SER A 127 5.40 -22.83 26.35
C SER A 127 6.32 -21.89 27.12
N LEU A 128 5.96 -20.61 27.31
CA LEU A 128 6.66 -19.73 28.24
C LEU A 128 6.22 -20.00 29.70
N PRO A 129 7.11 -19.78 30.69
CA PRO A 129 6.75 -19.89 32.10
C PRO A 129 5.60 -18.96 32.50
N ASN A 130 4.72 -19.43 33.40
CA ASN A 130 3.61 -18.63 33.92
C ASN A 130 4.08 -17.32 34.56
N SER A 131 5.26 -17.31 35.19
CA SER A 131 5.84 -16.08 35.75
C SER A 131 5.98 -14.98 34.70
N ILE A 132 6.33 -15.32 33.45
CA ILE A 132 6.38 -14.35 32.34
C ILE A 132 4.97 -13.97 31.91
N MET A 133 4.03 -14.91 31.83
CA MET A 133 2.67 -14.66 31.35
C MET A 133 1.81 -13.84 32.32
N GLU A 134 2.10 -13.90 33.61
CA GLU A 134 1.40 -13.19 34.69
C GLU A 134 2.08 -11.85 35.05
N CYS A 135 3.40 -11.73 34.90
CA CYS A 135 4.16 -10.51 35.17
C CYS A 135 3.95 -9.43 34.08
N ASN A 136 4.12 -8.15 34.40
CA ASN A 136 4.04 -7.05 33.42
C ASN A 136 5.33 -6.80 32.63
N CYS A 137 6.26 -7.76 32.61
CA CYS A 137 7.48 -7.71 31.79
C CYS A 137 7.15 -7.55 30.29
N LYS A 138 8.06 -6.94 29.54
CA LYS A 138 7.83 -6.60 28.13
C LYS A 138 8.32 -7.72 27.20
N ILE A 139 7.54 -8.04 26.18
CA ILE A 139 7.90 -8.97 25.11
C ILE A 139 7.87 -8.22 23.79
N ILE A 140 8.95 -8.28 23.03
CA ILE A 140 8.99 -7.82 21.65
C ILE A 140 9.16 -9.03 20.73
N TYR A 141 8.22 -9.21 19.80
CA TYR A 141 8.19 -10.33 18.88
C TYR A 141 8.41 -9.85 17.46
N ILE A 142 9.34 -10.47 16.71
CA ILE A 142 9.52 -10.20 15.27
C ILE A 142 9.13 -11.39 14.40
N CYS A 143 8.19 -11.15 13.49
CA CYS A 143 7.81 -12.07 12.41
C CYS A 143 8.49 -11.69 11.09
N ARG A 144 8.51 -12.62 10.15
CA ARG A 144 9.00 -12.40 8.79
C ARG A 144 8.16 -13.21 7.81
N ASN A 145 8.21 -12.86 6.53
CA ASN A 145 7.60 -13.65 5.47
C ASN A 145 8.04 -15.14 5.56
N PRO A 146 7.11 -16.11 5.66
CA PRO A 146 7.43 -17.53 5.82
C PRO A 146 8.21 -18.17 4.69
N PHE A 147 8.15 -17.62 3.48
CA PHE A 147 8.94 -18.06 2.34
C PHE A 147 10.42 -17.70 2.56
N ASP A 148 10.68 -16.47 3.02
CA ASP A 148 12.04 -16.01 3.37
C ASP A 148 12.59 -16.71 4.63
N ILE A 149 11.72 -17.03 5.60
CA ILE A 149 12.10 -17.82 6.78
C ILE A 149 12.66 -19.17 6.34
N PHE A 150 11.93 -19.91 5.49
CA PHE A 150 12.38 -21.23 5.02
C PHE A 150 13.76 -21.16 4.36
N VAL A 151 13.97 -20.26 3.41
CA VAL A 151 15.28 -20.12 2.72
C VAL A 151 16.37 -19.76 3.70
N SER A 152 16.09 -18.83 4.61
CA SER A 152 17.07 -18.44 5.61
C SER A 152 17.39 -19.56 6.61
N ALA A 153 16.42 -20.43 6.90
CA ALA A 153 16.61 -21.58 7.79
C ALA A 153 17.35 -22.71 7.10
N TRP A 154 16.93 -23.11 5.91
CA TRP A 154 17.57 -24.17 5.14
C TRP A 154 19.07 -23.90 4.94
N ILE A 155 19.43 -22.70 4.48
CA ILE A 155 20.85 -22.32 4.30
C ILE A 155 21.60 -22.26 5.63
N PHE A 156 20.98 -21.71 6.67
CA PHE A 156 21.64 -21.56 7.97
C PHE A 156 21.93 -22.91 8.62
N PHE A 157 20.92 -23.78 8.67
CA PHE A 157 21.05 -25.10 9.28
C PHE A 157 21.97 -26.01 8.46
N ASP A 158 22.04 -25.85 7.14
CA ASP A 158 23.03 -26.56 6.34
C ASP A 158 24.49 -26.19 6.70
N ASN A 159 24.73 -24.94 7.11
CA ASN A 159 26.05 -24.46 7.55
C ASN A 159 26.41 -24.90 8.97
N ILE A 160 25.44 -25.25 9.82
CA ILE A 160 25.67 -25.59 11.23
C ILE A 160 25.29 -27.04 11.58
N LYS A 161 24.97 -27.85 10.57
CA LYS A 161 24.61 -29.26 10.77
C LYS A 161 25.79 -30.03 11.37
N GLN A 162 25.45 -31.05 12.16
CA GLN A 162 26.45 -31.99 12.67
C GLN A 162 27.15 -32.69 11.50
N GLU A 163 28.47 -32.89 11.57
CA GLU A 163 29.28 -33.44 10.46
C GLU A 163 28.79 -34.81 9.97
N SER A 164 28.17 -35.60 10.84
CA SER A 164 27.61 -36.91 10.50
C SER A 164 26.26 -36.86 9.78
N LEU A 165 25.62 -35.68 9.67
CA LEU A 165 24.35 -35.52 8.97
C LEU A 165 24.55 -35.26 7.48
N THR A 166 23.84 -36.01 6.66
CA THR A 166 23.74 -35.71 5.23
C THR A 166 23.03 -34.37 5.03
N PRO A 167 23.47 -33.51 4.09
CA PRO A 167 22.71 -32.32 3.71
C PRO A 167 21.28 -32.70 3.25
N LEU A 168 20.28 -31.95 3.70
CA LEU A 168 18.92 -32.09 3.17
C LEU A 168 18.81 -31.38 1.82
N LYS A 169 18.24 -32.07 0.82
CA LYS A 169 17.83 -31.40 -0.42
C LYS A 169 16.75 -30.37 -0.12
N ILE A 170 16.67 -29.34 -0.94
CA ILE A 170 15.72 -28.24 -0.71
C ILE A 170 14.27 -28.75 -0.72
N GLU A 171 13.94 -29.73 -1.56
CA GLU A 171 12.60 -30.31 -1.65
C GLU A 171 12.23 -31.08 -0.36
N GLU A 172 13.16 -31.88 0.18
CA GLU A 172 12.96 -32.62 1.43
C GLU A 172 12.78 -31.66 2.61
N ALA A 173 13.66 -30.66 2.72
CA ALA A 173 13.57 -29.64 3.76
C ALA A 173 12.26 -28.83 3.64
N PHE A 174 11.84 -28.52 2.42
CA PHE A 174 10.60 -27.78 2.16
C PHE A 174 9.36 -28.56 2.58
N GLU A 175 9.31 -29.86 2.28
CA GLU A 175 8.23 -30.75 2.73
C GLU A 175 8.16 -30.82 4.26
N MET A 176 9.31 -30.97 4.93
CA MET A 176 9.37 -30.94 6.39
C MET A 176 8.85 -29.60 6.95
N TYR A 177 9.30 -28.48 6.38
CA TYR A 177 8.85 -27.14 6.78
C TYR A 177 7.34 -26.93 6.58
N CYS A 178 6.78 -27.42 5.47
CA CYS A 178 5.35 -27.41 5.17
C CYS A 178 4.54 -28.20 6.22
N ASN A 179 5.11 -29.30 6.72
CA ASN A 179 4.52 -30.10 7.79
C ASN A 179 4.79 -29.52 9.20
N GLY A 180 5.47 -28.37 9.29
CA GLY A 180 5.81 -27.72 10.55
C GLY A 180 7.02 -28.33 11.27
N ILE A 181 7.71 -29.29 10.65
CA ILE A 181 8.86 -30.02 11.19
C ILE A 181 10.12 -29.21 10.93
N ILE A 182 10.41 -28.31 11.87
CA ILE A 182 11.60 -27.44 11.92
C ILE A 182 11.79 -27.01 13.37
N GLU A 183 12.99 -26.61 13.77
CA GLU A 183 13.29 -26.13 15.12
C GLU A 183 12.31 -25.02 15.56
N PHE A 184 11.61 -25.26 16.67
CA PHE A 184 10.52 -24.46 17.25
C PHE A 184 9.24 -24.35 16.40
N GLY A 185 9.12 -25.15 15.34
CA GLY A 185 7.92 -25.26 14.51
C GLY A 185 6.80 -26.04 15.20
N PRO A 186 5.53 -25.91 14.75
CA PRO A 186 5.15 -25.29 13.48
C PRO A 186 5.18 -23.75 13.47
N TRP A 187 5.75 -23.19 12.41
CA TRP A 187 6.01 -21.75 12.30
C TRP A 187 4.73 -20.90 12.32
N TRP A 188 3.60 -21.43 11.83
CA TRP A 188 2.32 -20.73 11.83
C TRP A 188 1.76 -20.59 13.24
N SER A 189 1.70 -21.69 14.02
CA SER A 189 1.20 -21.69 15.40
C SER A 189 2.06 -20.81 16.29
N HIS A 190 3.39 -20.87 16.10
CA HIS A 190 4.33 -20.00 16.79
C HIS A 190 3.99 -18.52 16.59
N MET A 191 3.79 -18.11 15.34
CA MET A 191 3.50 -16.71 15.01
C MET A 191 2.11 -16.26 15.47
N VAL A 192 1.09 -17.11 15.29
CA VAL A 192 -0.29 -16.83 15.71
C VAL A 192 -0.39 -16.62 17.21
N GLY A 193 0.33 -17.41 18.02
CA GLY A 193 0.33 -17.28 19.48
C GLY A 193 0.74 -15.87 19.94
N TYR A 194 1.91 -15.42 19.50
CA TYR A 194 2.40 -14.07 19.84
C TYR A 194 1.56 -12.95 19.23
N TRP A 195 1.00 -13.15 18.04
CA TRP A 195 0.08 -12.19 17.43
C TRP A 195 -1.19 -12.00 18.26
N LYS A 196 -1.87 -13.11 18.63
CA LYS A 196 -3.06 -13.07 19.48
C LYS A 196 -2.79 -12.37 20.81
N GLU A 197 -1.67 -12.67 21.46
CA GLU A 197 -1.31 -12.02 22.73
C GLU A 197 -0.99 -10.54 22.56
N SER A 198 -0.40 -10.12 21.44
CA SER A 198 -0.18 -8.69 21.15
C SER A 198 -1.47 -7.90 20.98
N LEU A 199 -2.53 -8.53 20.48
CA LEU A 199 -3.85 -7.91 20.40
C LEU A 199 -4.55 -7.90 21.76
N ALA A 200 -4.40 -8.95 22.56
CA ALA A 200 -5.03 -9.08 23.87
C ALA A 200 -4.35 -8.21 24.95
N LYS A 201 -3.03 -8.06 24.89
CA LYS A 201 -2.19 -7.32 25.84
C LYS A 201 -1.16 -6.46 25.11
N PRO A 202 -1.60 -5.38 24.41
CA PRO A 202 -0.73 -4.53 23.61
C PRO A 202 0.35 -3.81 24.42
N ASP A 203 0.11 -3.58 25.72
CA ASP A 203 1.13 -3.01 26.63
C ASP A 203 2.19 -4.03 27.03
N LYS A 204 1.96 -5.32 26.81
CA LYS A 204 2.87 -6.41 27.20
C LYS A 204 3.63 -7.00 26.03
N VAL A 205 2.98 -7.15 24.88
CA VAL A 205 3.56 -7.78 23.69
C VAL A 205 3.51 -6.83 22.50
N LEU A 206 4.69 -6.42 22.01
CA LEU A 206 4.82 -5.67 20.76
C LEU A 206 5.12 -6.64 19.62
N PHE A 207 4.24 -6.67 18.63
CA PHE A 207 4.43 -7.46 17.41
C PHE A 207 5.04 -6.58 16.29
N LEU A 208 6.17 -7.05 15.75
CA LEU A 208 6.97 -6.41 14.72
C LEU A 208 7.07 -7.29 13.49
N LYS A 209 7.23 -6.65 12.33
CA LYS A 209 7.47 -7.31 11.05
C LYS A 209 8.87 -6.95 10.55
N TYR A 210 9.64 -7.96 10.15
CA TYR A 210 11.00 -7.79 9.61
C TYR A 210 11.02 -6.85 8.42
N GLU A 211 10.04 -6.97 7.53
CA GLU A 211 9.91 -6.10 6.37
C GLU A 211 9.63 -4.65 6.78
N ASP A 212 8.78 -4.40 7.78
CA ASP A 212 8.53 -3.03 8.30
C ASP A 212 9.79 -2.43 8.96
N LEU A 213 10.58 -3.26 9.64
CA LEU A 213 11.88 -2.85 10.23
C LEU A 213 12.91 -2.52 9.15
N LYS A 214 12.86 -3.24 8.01
CA LYS A 214 13.70 -2.97 6.85
C LYS A 214 13.30 -1.70 6.10
N ASP A 215 12.01 -1.47 5.95
CA ASP A 215 11.48 -0.30 5.25
C ASP A 215 11.81 1.00 5.99
N ASP A 216 11.76 0.96 7.33
CA ASP A 216 11.97 2.14 8.18
C ASP A 216 12.54 1.80 9.57
N ALA A 217 13.85 1.59 9.61
CA ALA A 217 14.56 1.24 10.84
C ALA A 217 14.43 2.31 11.94
N ASN A 218 14.60 3.59 11.59
CA ASN A 218 14.54 4.68 12.57
C ASN A 218 13.18 4.75 13.28
N PHE A 219 12.09 4.63 12.50
CA PHE A 219 10.75 4.62 13.06
C PHE A 219 10.53 3.44 14.00
N GLN A 220 10.91 2.22 13.59
CA GLN A 220 10.73 1.05 14.44
C GLN A 220 11.63 1.08 15.67
N VAL A 221 12.87 1.60 15.58
CA VAL A 221 13.76 1.81 16.73
C VAL A 221 13.10 2.72 17.75
N LYS A 222 12.51 3.84 17.31
CA LYS A 222 11.76 4.75 18.18
C LYS A 222 10.54 4.05 18.81
N ARG A 223 9.75 3.33 18.02
CA ARG A 223 8.57 2.58 18.49
C ARG A 223 8.93 1.50 19.52
N ILE A 224 10.04 0.79 19.31
CA ILE A 224 10.56 -0.21 20.27
C ILE A 224 10.97 0.49 21.57
N ALA A 225 11.71 1.60 21.47
CA ALA A 225 12.16 2.35 22.64
C ALA A 225 10.98 2.88 23.47
N GLU A 226 9.95 3.43 22.84
CA GLU A 226 8.71 3.87 23.50
C GLU A 226 8.02 2.70 24.22
N PHE A 227 7.84 1.56 23.54
CA PHE A 227 7.19 0.39 24.11
C PHE A 227 7.93 -0.20 25.31
N LEU A 228 9.27 -0.24 25.25
CA LEU A 228 10.14 -0.75 26.32
C LEU A 228 10.24 0.20 27.51
N GLY A 229 9.69 1.42 27.45
CA GLY A 229 9.80 2.42 28.50
C GLY A 229 11.13 3.19 28.49
N PHE A 230 11.82 3.21 27.35
CA PHE A 230 13.07 3.92 27.12
C PHE A 230 12.93 5.01 26.03
N PRO A 231 11.91 5.89 26.06
CA PRO A 231 11.67 6.86 25.00
C PRO A 231 12.89 7.76 24.79
N PHE A 232 13.13 8.16 23.55
CA PHE A 232 14.19 9.11 23.25
C PHE A 232 13.77 10.52 23.68
N THR A 233 14.69 11.27 24.28
CA THR A 233 14.48 12.68 24.58
C THR A 233 14.58 13.53 23.31
N GLN A 234 14.02 14.74 23.34
CA GLN A 234 14.14 15.67 22.21
C GLN A 234 15.61 16.01 21.90
N GLU A 235 16.48 16.02 22.91
CA GLU A 235 17.92 16.21 22.75
C GLU A 235 18.56 15.03 22.00
N GLU A 236 18.22 13.79 22.39
CA GLU A 236 18.69 12.59 21.68
C GLU A 236 18.22 12.56 20.22
N GLU A 237 16.99 13.01 19.94
CA GLU A 237 16.48 13.13 18.56
C GLU A 237 17.24 14.19 17.77
N ASN A 238 17.47 15.37 18.35
CA ASN A 238 18.22 16.44 17.70
C ASN A 238 19.69 16.03 17.44
N ASN A 239 20.27 15.23 18.33
CA ASN A 239 21.62 14.68 18.21
C ASN A 239 21.67 13.39 17.38
N GLN A 240 20.59 13.02 16.70
CA GLN A 240 20.52 11.87 15.78
C GLN A 240 20.93 10.53 16.42
N VAL A 241 20.58 10.33 17.69
CA VAL A 241 20.88 9.09 18.42
C VAL A 241 20.13 7.90 17.81
N ILE A 242 18.90 8.11 17.33
CA ILE A 242 18.08 7.07 16.68
C ILE A 242 18.75 6.58 15.40
N GLU A 243 19.22 7.51 14.57
CA GLU A 243 19.96 7.25 13.33
C GLU A 243 21.28 6.52 13.63
N SER A 244 21.97 6.94 14.69
CA SER A 244 23.23 6.33 15.13
C SER A 244 23.04 4.88 15.56
N ILE A 245 22.01 4.59 16.37
CA ILE A 245 21.64 3.22 16.75
C ILE A 245 21.24 2.40 15.52
N SER A 246 20.42 2.97 14.64
CA SER A 246 19.94 2.29 13.43
C SER A 246 21.08 1.96 12.47
N LYS A 247 22.05 2.86 12.34
CA LYS A 247 23.28 2.65 11.57
C LYS A 247 24.13 1.55 12.19
N LEU A 248 24.47 1.66 13.48
CA LEU A 248 25.26 0.66 14.20
C LEU A 248 24.66 -0.74 14.10
N CYS A 249 23.33 -0.83 14.23
CA CYS A 249 22.61 -2.09 14.15
C CYS A 249 22.24 -2.47 12.71
N SER A 250 22.67 -1.74 11.68
CA SER A 250 22.33 -2.07 10.30
C SER A 250 23.00 -3.38 9.87
N PHE A 251 22.40 -4.07 8.90
CA PHE A 251 22.94 -5.32 8.39
C PHE A 251 24.37 -5.16 7.86
N GLU A 252 24.62 -4.10 7.07
CA GLU A 252 25.93 -3.84 6.47
C GLU A 252 27.00 -3.56 7.52
N GLU A 253 26.72 -2.71 8.51
CA GLU A 253 27.68 -2.43 9.58
C GLU A 253 27.96 -3.70 10.38
N MET A 254 26.92 -4.37 10.90
CA MET A 254 27.11 -5.57 11.71
C MET A 254 27.83 -6.68 10.95
N LYS A 255 27.47 -6.96 9.68
CA LYS A 255 28.12 -7.99 8.87
C LYS A 255 29.61 -7.72 8.66
N ASN A 256 30.00 -6.44 8.61
CA ASN A 256 31.38 -6.05 8.33
C ASN A 256 32.27 -5.96 9.58
N LEU A 257 31.72 -6.06 10.78
CA LEU A 257 32.50 -6.12 12.02
C LEU A 257 33.31 -7.42 12.12
N GLU A 258 34.56 -7.33 12.56
CA GLU A 258 35.46 -8.50 12.67
C GLU A 258 34.93 -9.58 13.63
N VAL A 259 34.25 -9.17 14.72
CA VAL A 259 33.58 -10.11 15.63
C VAL A 259 32.44 -10.88 14.97
N ASN A 260 31.87 -10.38 13.87
CA ASN A 260 30.79 -11.04 13.15
C ASN A 260 31.28 -11.83 11.92
N LYS A 261 32.51 -11.56 11.44
CA LYS A 261 33.19 -12.37 10.41
C LYS A 261 33.91 -13.58 10.97
N SER A 262 34.34 -13.50 12.23
CA SER A 262 35.14 -14.50 12.91
C SER A 262 34.59 -14.80 14.31
N GLY A 263 34.99 -15.92 14.91
CA GLY A 263 34.52 -16.34 16.22
C GLY A 263 33.29 -17.26 16.19
N LEU A 264 32.97 -17.78 17.37
CA LEU A 264 31.93 -18.79 17.58
C LEU A 264 30.92 -18.29 18.61
N LEU A 265 29.64 -18.42 18.27
CA LEU A 265 28.53 -18.32 19.19
C LEU A 265 28.13 -19.74 19.61
N PHE A 266 28.19 -20.03 20.91
CA PHE A 266 28.22 -21.41 21.42
C PHE A 266 29.45 -22.16 20.85
N PRO A 267 29.87 -23.31 21.39
CA PRO A 267 31.05 -24.01 20.87
C PRO A 267 30.88 -24.57 19.43
N SER A 268 29.82 -24.23 18.68
CA SER A 268 29.46 -24.90 17.41
C SER A 268 28.96 -24.01 16.27
N VAL A 269 28.65 -22.72 16.46
CA VAL A 269 28.10 -21.87 15.38
C VAL A 269 29.01 -20.68 15.08
N GLU A 270 29.57 -20.62 13.87
CA GLU A 270 30.37 -19.46 13.43
C GLU A 270 29.51 -18.19 13.34
N ASN A 271 30.04 -17.06 13.84
CA ASN A 271 29.30 -15.80 13.87
C ASN A 271 28.88 -15.33 12.45
N LYS A 272 29.70 -15.60 11.43
CA LYS A 272 29.39 -15.25 10.04
C LYS A 272 28.11 -15.93 9.52
N SER A 273 27.73 -17.08 10.09
CA SER A 273 26.52 -17.81 9.68
C SER A 273 25.23 -17.04 9.97
N PHE A 274 25.24 -16.07 10.88
CA PHE A 274 24.09 -15.20 11.14
C PHE A 274 23.90 -14.11 10.07
N PHE A 275 24.91 -13.83 9.24
CA PHE A 275 24.92 -12.71 8.29
C PHE A 275 25.01 -13.17 6.82
N ARG A 276 23.85 -13.47 6.22
CA ARG A 276 23.76 -13.93 4.82
C ARG A 276 23.57 -12.77 3.82
N LYS A 277 22.32 -12.40 3.53
CA LYS A 277 21.94 -11.30 2.62
C LYS A 277 21.22 -10.13 3.31
N GLY A 278 20.50 -10.37 4.39
CA GLY A 278 19.70 -9.31 5.02
C GLY A 278 18.56 -8.78 4.12
N GLU A 279 18.09 -9.59 3.17
CA GLU A 279 17.13 -9.21 2.14
C GLU A 279 15.74 -9.82 2.31
N SER A 280 14.71 -9.09 1.89
CA SER A 280 13.34 -9.59 1.80
C SER A 280 13.09 -10.07 0.37
N ARG A 281 12.20 -11.07 0.19
CA ARG A 281 11.86 -11.68 -1.10
C ARG A 281 12.99 -12.46 -1.77
N ASP A 282 14.01 -12.89 -1.05
CA ASP A 282 15.08 -13.68 -1.63
C ASP A 282 14.61 -15.11 -2.00
N TRP A 283 13.47 -15.54 -1.43
CA TRP A 283 12.87 -16.83 -1.73
C TRP A 283 12.53 -17.07 -3.21
N VAL A 284 12.29 -16.01 -3.98
CA VAL A 284 12.02 -16.11 -5.43
C VAL A 284 13.19 -16.72 -6.20
N ASN A 285 14.40 -16.67 -5.64
CA ASN A 285 15.61 -17.25 -6.25
C ASN A 285 15.76 -18.75 -5.97
N TYR A 286 14.95 -19.33 -5.08
CA TYR A 286 15.07 -20.71 -4.63
C TYR A 286 13.82 -21.55 -4.89
N PHE A 287 12.64 -20.92 -4.93
CA PHE A 287 11.38 -21.65 -5.00
C PHE A 287 11.05 -22.01 -6.44
N SER A 288 10.64 -23.26 -6.64
CA SER A 288 9.90 -23.63 -7.85
C SER A 288 8.46 -23.05 -7.78
N PRO A 289 7.74 -23.00 -8.92
CA PRO A 289 6.33 -22.67 -8.93
C PRO A 289 5.50 -23.57 -8.01
N SER A 290 5.79 -24.88 -7.95
CA SER A 290 5.05 -25.83 -7.11
C SER A 290 5.29 -25.63 -5.61
N MET A 291 6.53 -25.28 -5.20
CA MET A 291 6.81 -24.90 -3.81
C MET A 291 6.08 -23.62 -3.44
N THR A 292 6.05 -22.64 -4.35
CA THR A 292 5.35 -21.38 -4.14
C THR A 292 3.85 -21.61 -3.93
N GLU A 293 3.23 -22.40 -4.79
CA GLU A 293 1.82 -22.76 -4.72
C GLU A 293 1.50 -23.51 -3.42
N LYS A 294 2.26 -24.55 -3.09
CA LYS A 294 2.03 -25.37 -1.90
C LYS A 294 2.15 -24.57 -0.61
N LEU A 295 3.20 -23.76 -0.44
CA LEU A 295 3.33 -22.93 0.75
C LEU A 295 2.22 -21.87 0.80
N SER A 296 1.83 -21.29 -0.34
CA SER A 296 0.70 -20.36 -0.40
C SER A 296 -0.61 -21.01 0.05
N GLN A 297 -0.87 -22.27 -0.36
CA GLN A 297 -2.04 -23.03 0.09
C GLN A 297 -2.01 -23.30 1.58
N ILE A 298 -0.87 -23.75 2.13
CA ILE A 298 -0.73 -23.94 3.59
C ILE A 298 -0.96 -22.62 4.33
N MET A 299 -0.49 -21.51 3.78
CA MET A 299 -0.75 -20.19 4.35
C MET A 299 -2.23 -19.82 4.30
N GLU A 300 -2.91 -20.13 3.21
CA GLU A 300 -4.35 -19.98 3.11
C GLU A 300 -5.07 -20.86 4.14
N GLU A 301 -4.68 -22.11 4.31
CA GLU A 301 -5.31 -23.04 5.24
C GLU A 301 -5.08 -22.66 6.72
N LYS A 302 -3.84 -22.28 7.07
CA LYS A 302 -3.46 -21.99 8.47
C LYS A 302 -3.84 -20.59 8.91
N PHE A 303 -4.00 -19.65 7.97
CA PHE A 303 -4.39 -18.27 8.25
C PHE A 303 -5.76 -17.87 7.67
N GLY A 304 -6.46 -18.79 7.02
CA GLY A 304 -7.77 -18.58 6.41
C GLY A 304 -8.92 -18.69 7.41
N GLU A 305 -9.76 -17.64 7.39
CA GLU A 305 -11.14 -17.40 7.85
C GLU A 305 -11.78 -18.12 9.06
N SER A 306 -11.17 -19.12 9.69
CA SER A 306 -11.80 -19.86 10.79
C SER A 306 -11.71 -19.15 12.15
N GLU A 307 -10.82 -18.17 12.32
CA GLU A 307 -10.77 -17.32 13.52
C GLU A 307 -10.48 -15.86 13.14
N MET A 308 -11.26 -14.91 13.68
CA MET A 308 -11.10 -13.45 13.45
C MET A 308 -9.67 -12.92 13.67
N THR A 309 -8.84 -13.63 14.44
CA THR A 309 -7.44 -13.32 14.71
C THR A 309 -6.44 -13.85 13.66
N THR A 310 -6.71 -14.98 13.00
CA THR A 310 -5.80 -15.60 12.01
C THR A 310 -5.92 -14.96 10.63
N GLY A 311 -7.10 -14.49 10.23
CA GLY A 311 -7.27 -13.69 9.01
C GLY A 311 -6.53 -12.33 9.06
N ARG A 312 -6.44 -11.71 10.24
CA ARG A 312 -5.74 -10.42 10.44
C ARG A 312 -4.21 -10.56 10.35
N ILE A 313 -3.63 -11.65 10.84
CA ILE A 313 -2.17 -11.86 10.71
C ILE A 313 -1.79 -12.10 9.25
N LYS A 314 -2.65 -12.75 8.45
CA LYS A 314 -2.48 -12.87 7.00
C LYS A 314 -2.40 -11.49 6.34
N GLN A 315 -3.37 -10.62 6.60
CA GLN A 315 -3.35 -9.24 6.09
C GLN A 315 -2.11 -8.47 6.56
N TYR A 316 -1.67 -8.64 7.82
CA TYR A 316 -0.47 -7.99 8.35
C TYR A 316 0.83 -8.49 7.70
N LEU A 317 0.97 -9.81 7.50
CA LEU A 317 2.13 -10.43 6.85
C LEU A 317 2.19 -10.11 5.35
N PHE A 318 1.02 -9.94 4.71
CA PHE A 318 0.91 -9.82 3.25
C PHE A 318 0.43 -8.47 2.73
N ALA A 319 0.16 -7.49 3.59
CA ALA A 319 0.07 -6.11 3.18
C ALA A 319 1.39 -5.72 2.50
N ILE A 320 1.37 -5.69 1.16
CA ILE A 320 2.39 -5.02 0.37
C ILE A 320 2.22 -3.55 0.70
N ARG A 321 3.03 -3.03 1.63
CA ARG A 321 3.15 -1.60 1.80
C ARG A 321 3.83 -1.03 0.54
N PRO A 322 3.21 -0.09 -0.18
CA PRO A 322 3.98 0.78 -1.06
C PRO A 322 4.93 1.59 -0.18
N GLU A 323 6.23 1.54 -0.47
CA GLU A 323 7.27 2.20 0.30
C GLU A 323 7.05 3.73 0.43
N LYS A 324 7.25 4.20 1.67
CA LYS A 324 7.56 5.55 2.18
C LYS A 324 6.48 6.66 2.10
N LYS A 325 5.95 7.00 3.29
CA LYS A 325 6.53 8.07 4.13
C LYS A 325 5.87 8.17 5.51
N ILE A 326 6.72 8.13 6.54
CA ILE A 326 6.54 8.66 7.89
C ILE A 326 5.84 10.03 7.84
N GLN A 327 4.59 10.11 8.27
CA GLN A 327 3.97 11.38 8.69
C GLN A 327 3.05 11.24 9.91
N HIS A 328 2.85 10.02 10.44
CA HIS A 328 1.88 9.81 11.51
C HIS A 328 2.40 10.13 12.93
N VAL A 329 3.73 10.21 13.14
CA VAL A 329 4.30 10.44 14.48
C VAL A 329 4.77 11.88 14.72
N ILE A 330 5.01 12.69 13.68
CA ILE A 330 5.37 14.11 13.85
C ILE A 330 4.15 14.99 14.19
N ARG A 331 2.93 14.61 13.75
CA ARG A 331 1.70 15.38 14.04
C ARG A 331 1.27 15.33 15.51
N LEU A 332 1.57 14.25 16.24
CA LEU A 332 1.18 14.10 17.66
C LEU A 332 2.03 14.94 18.62
N VAL A 333 3.29 15.23 18.28
CA VAL A 333 4.20 16.00 19.15
C VAL A 333 4.07 17.51 18.93
N ILE A 334 3.84 17.96 17.68
CA ILE A 334 3.72 19.40 17.38
C ILE A 334 2.38 20.00 17.86
N HIS A 335 1.29 19.22 17.86
CA HIS A 335 -0.02 19.70 18.33
C HIS A 335 -0.09 19.99 19.83
N ARG A 336 0.83 19.45 20.65
CA ARG A 336 0.92 19.74 22.08
C ARG A 336 1.80 20.96 22.41
N MET A 337 2.65 21.42 21.50
CA MET A 337 3.64 22.47 21.79
C MET A 337 3.28 23.88 21.29
N LEU A 338 2.37 24.02 20.32
CA LEU A 338 2.05 25.33 19.75
C LEU A 338 0.56 25.64 19.94
N GLY A 339 0.25 26.27 21.07
CA GLY A 339 -1.10 26.73 21.44
C GLY A 339 -1.65 27.81 20.51
N PHE A 340 -2.08 27.41 19.32
CA PHE A 340 -2.86 28.25 18.41
C PHE A 340 -4.26 27.66 18.23
N SER A 341 -5.24 28.38 18.77
CA SER A 341 -6.65 28.18 18.49
C SER A 341 -6.97 28.61 17.06
N CYS A 342 -7.03 27.66 16.13
CA CYS A 342 -7.81 27.83 14.90
C CYS A 342 -8.50 26.49 14.63
N GLY A 343 -9.83 26.52 14.52
CA GLY A 343 -10.68 25.34 14.45
C GLY A 343 -10.38 24.48 13.22
N ILE A 344 -9.46 23.53 13.37
CA ILE A 344 -9.23 22.43 12.46
C ILE A 344 -9.98 21.24 13.06
N PHE A 345 -10.99 20.73 12.35
CA PHE A 345 -11.62 19.46 12.69
C PHE A 345 -10.54 18.36 12.66
N SER A 346 -10.05 17.93 13.82
CA SER A 346 -9.30 16.69 13.98
C SER A 346 -10.30 15.56 14.15
N VAL A 347 -10.81 15.01 13.04
CA VAL A 347 -11.52 13.74 13.09
C VAL A 347 -10.46 12.64 13.09
N THR A 348 -10.32 11.93 14.22
CA THR A 348 -9.68 10.61 14.26
C THR A 348 -10.70 9.63 13.66
N MET A 349 -10.41 9.10 12.47
CA MET A 349 -11.38 8.32 11.69
C MET A 349 -11.08 6.83 11.81
N GLU A 350 -11.74 6.15 12.74
CA GLU A 350 -11.79 4.70 12.80
C GLU A 350 -12.98 4.19 11.97
N ALA A 351 -12.72 3.31 11.00
CA ALA A 351 -13.78 2.54 10.35
C ALA A 351 -14.21 1.40 11.29
N ASN A 352 -15.51 1.23 11.46
CA ASN A 352 -16.15 0.23 12.29
C ASN A 352 -16.03 -1.18 11.68
N ALA A 353 -15.92 -2.20 12.54
CA ALA A 353 -15.66 -3.60 12.16
C ALA A 353 -16.68 -4.20 11.17
N GLU A 354 -17.90 -3.67 11.12
CA GLU A 354 -18.95 -4.09 10.17
C GLU A 354 -18.64 -3.70 8.73
N ASP A 355 -17.98 -2.56 8.52
CA ASP A 355 -17.59 -2.12 7.18
C ASP A 355 -16.47 -3.00 6.62
N GLU A 356 -15.53 -3.48 7.45
CA GLU A 356 -14.46 -4.37 6.99
C GLU A 356 -14.98 -5.77 6.57
N ILE A 357 -16.10 -6.23 7.13
CA ILE A 357 -16.77 -7.50 6.77
C ILE A 357 -17.47 -7.41 5.41
N ILE A 358 -18.14 -6.29 5.12
CA ILE A 358 -18.79 -6.08 3.81
C ILE A 358 -17.73 -6.05 2.70
N LEU A 359 -16.57 -5.44 2.97
CA LEU A 359 -15.50 -5.26 2.00
C LEU A 359 -14.71 -6.53 1.67
N SER A 360 -14.57 -7.47 2.61
CA SER A 360 -13.92 -8.77 2.35
C SER A 360 -14.76 -9.72 1.49
N SER A 361 -16.05 -9.43 1.31
CA SER A 361 -16.99 -10.25 0.51
C SER A 361 -17.15 -9.80 -0.94
N LEU A 362 -16.59 -8.65 -1.31
CA LEU A 362 -16.76 -8.07 -2.64
C LEU A 362 -15.87 -8.77 -3.67
N PRO A 363 -16.35 -8.97 -4.92
CA PRO A 363 -15.52 -9.49 -6.00
C PRO A 363 -14.23 -8.68 -6.17
N ILE A 364 -13.09 -9.37 -6.36
CA ILE A 364 -11.77 -8.77 -6.55
C ILE A 364 -11.22 -9.18 -7.90
N GLU A 365 -10.73 -8.22 -8.67
CA GLU A 365 -10.07 -8.44 -9.96
C GLU A 365 -8.76 -7.65 -10.05
N ARG A 366 -7.85 -8.07 -10.94
CA ARG A 366 -6.65 -7.29 -11.26
C ARG A 366 -7.02 -6.06 -12.09
N GLY A 367 -6.33 -4.93 -11.88
CA GLY A 367 -6.48 -3.74 -12.72
C GLY A 367 -5.30 -3.50 -13.67
N PHE A 368 -5.41 -2.44 -14.50
CA PHE A 368 -4.40 -2.10 -15.52
C PHE A 368 -3.03 -1.78 -14.93
N GLY A 369 -3.01 -1.06 -13.82
CA GLY A 369 -1.79 -0.65 -13.11
C GLY A 369 -1.83 -0.94 -11.61
N THR A 370 -2.88 -1.60 -11.14
CA THR A 370 -3.09 -1.98 -9.74
C THR A 370 -3.16 -3.50 -9.61
N PRO A 371 -2.54 -4.10 -8.58
CA PRO A 371 -2.58 -5.55 -8.38
C PRO A 371 -4.00 -6.07 -8.10
N SER A 372 -4.87 -5.23 -7.52
CA SER A 372 -6.25 -5.60 -7.20
C SER A 372 -7.19 -4.38 -7.23
N MET A 373 -8.46 -4.65 -7.54
CA MET A 373 -9.61 -3.77 -7.51
C MET A 373 -10.80 -4.54 -6.94
N CYS A 374 -11.62 -3.89 -6.12
CA CYS A 374 -12.84 -4.49 -5.58
C CYS A 374 -14.07 -3.91 -6.29
N LEU A 375 -15.09 -4.72 -6.51
CA LEU A 375 -16.37 -4.26 -7.08
C LEU A 375 -17.26 -3.67 -5.98
N VAL A 376 -17.43 -2.35 -5.99
CA VAL A 376 -18.19 -1.58 -4.99
C VAL A 376 -19.30 -0.82 -5.70
N GLN A 377 -20.56 -1.03 -5.30
CA GLN A 377 -21.72 -0.38 -5.91
C GLN A 377 -21.72 -0.51 -7.45
N GLU A 378 -21.34 -1.68 -7.97
CA GLU A 378 -21.20 -1.99 -9.41
C GLU A 378 -20.00 -1.33 -10.12
N PHE A 379 -19.06 -0.73 -9.38
CA PHE A 379 -17.84 -0.14 -9.94
C PHE A 379 -16.56 -0.76 -9.39
N TRP A 380 -15.57 -0.98 -10.25
CA TRP A 380 -14.24 -1.48 -9.91
C TRP A 380 -13.41 -0.37 -9.28
N CYS A 381 -13.33 -0.33 -7.97
CA CYS A 381 -12.50 0.61 -7.25
C CYS A 381 -11.12 -0.01 -6.99
N PRO A 382 -10.00 0.73 -7.16
CA PRO A 382 -8.72 0.31 -6.59
C PRO A 382 -8.92 -0.04 -5.11
N THR A 383 -8.09 -0.92 -4.51
CA THR A 383 -8.14 -1.29 -3.07
C THR A 383 -7.92 -0.07 -2.15
N LEU A 384 -8.96 0.74 -2.09
CA LEU A 384 -9.19 2.02 -1.41
C LEU A 384 -10.64 2.04 -0.89
N VAL A 385 -11.27 0.87 -0.71
CA VAL A 385 -12.70 0.85 -0.39
C VAL A 385 -12.97 1.39 1.02
N LYS A 386 -11.99 1.27 1.93
CA LYS A 386 -12.01 1.92 3.24
C LYS A 386 -12.05 3.45 3.08
N GLU A 387 -11.22 3.99 2.20
CA GLU A 387 -11.15 5.42 1.90
C GLU A 387 -12.40 5.92 1.17
N LEU A 388 -12.96 5.12 0.25
CA LEU A 388 -14.22 5.45 -0.43
C LEU A 388 -15.38 5.48 0.57
N ASN A 389 -15.43 4.53 1.50
CA ASN A 389 -16.45 4.48 2.54
C ASN A 389 -16.30 5.65 3.55
N ILE A 390 -15.07 5.98 3.96
CA ILE A 390 -14.78 7.18 4.76
C ILE A 390 -15.22 8.44 4.01
N PHE A 391 -14.84 8.56 2.73
CA PHE A 391 -15.23 9.66 1.87
C PHE A 391 -16.76 9.80 1.83
N GLN A 392 -17.48 8.72 1.59
CA GLN A 392 -18.95 8.70 1.56
C GLN A 392 -19.60 9.11 2.89
N LYS A 393 -19.10 8.58 4.01
CA LYS A 393 -19.74 8.75 5.34
C LYS A 393 -19.36 10.05 6.04
N GLN A 394 -18.18 10.59 5.77
CA GLN A 394 -17.58 11.65 6.59
C GLN A 394 -17.12 12.86 5.74
N PHE A 395 -17.19 12.73 4.42
CA PHE A 395 -17.23 13.81 3.43
C PHE A 395 -18.19 14.95 3.79
N GLU A 396 -17.76 16.14 4.23
CA GLU A 396 -18.67 17.28 4.40
C GLU A 396 -18.40 18.39 3.36
N ALA A 397 -19.26 18.42 2.33
CA ALA A 397 -19.23 19.43 1.28
C ALA A 397 -19.83 20.75 1.75
N LYS A 398 -19.25 21.87 1.30
CA LYS A 398 -19.81 23.21 1.43
C LYS A 398 -20.56 23.59 0.16
N ASP A 399 -21.54 24.47 0.29
CA ASP A 399 -22.26 25.06 -0.85
C ASP A 399 -21.35 25.76 -1.86
N SER A 400 -20.22 26.31 -1.39
CA SER A 400 -19.24 26.97 -2.24
C SER A 400 -18.28 26.01 -2.96
N ASP A 401 -18.25 24.72 -2.60
CA ASP A 401 -17.27 23.79 -3.17
C ASP A 401 -17.53 23.53 -4.67
N ILE A 402 -16.44 23.27 -5.39
CA ILE A 402 -16.44 22.92 -6.81
C ILE A 402 -15.74 21.58 -6.99
N PHE A 403 -16.41 20.62 -7.65
CA PHE A 403 -15.90 19.28 -7.92
C PHE A 403 -15.65 19.07 -9.42
N VAL A 404 -14.40 18.78 -9.77
CA VAL A 404 -13.96 18.39 -11.11
C VAL A 404 -13.99 16.87 -11.23
N ALA A 405 -15.09 16.36 -11.77
CA ALA A 405 -15.34 14.94 -11.94
C ALA A 405 -14.92 14.45 -13.34
N SER A 406 -14.40 13.23 -13.43
CA SER A 406 -14.10 12.58 -14.72
C SER A 406 -13.83 11.10 -14.53
N PHE A 407 -14.14 10.28 -15.54
CA PHE A 407 -13.52 8.95 -15.61
C PHE A 407 -12.00 9.11 -15.82
N PRO A 408 -11.12 8.28 -15.21
CA PRO A 408 -9.68 8.41 -15.36
C PRO A 408 -9.24 8.57 -16.82
N LYS A 409 -8.31 9.49 -17.04
CA LYS A 409 -7.69 9.78 -18.37
C LYS A 409 -8.61 10.45 -19.40
N SER A 410 -9.78 10.94 -19.00
CA SER A 410 -10.71 11.68 -19.87
C SER A 410 -10.40 13.17 -20.04
N GLY A 411 -9.29 13.68 -19.48
CA GLY A 411 -8.93 15.10 -19.56
C GLY A 411 -8.86 15.83 -18.21
N THR A 412 -8.85 15.10 -17.10
CA THR A 412 -8.87 15.61 -15.72
C THR A 412 -7.84 16.71 -15.45
N THR A 413 -6.58 16.49 -15.84
CA THR A 413 -5.48 17.46 -15.64
C THR A 413 -5.80 18.81 -16.28
N TRP A 414 -6.39 18.78 -17.47
CA TRP A 414 -6.71 19.99 -18.23
C TRP A 414 -7.90 20.72 -17.62
N LEU A 415 -8.96 19.99 -17.28
CA LEU A 415 -10.13 20.60 -16.65
C LEU A 415 -9.79 21.19 -15.28
N LYS A 416 -8.98 20.50 -14.45
CA LYS A 416 -8.48 21.02 -13.17
C LYS A 416 -7.77 22.37 -13.32
N ALA A 417 -6.87 22.48 -14.32
CA ALA A 417 -6.14 23.71 -14.58
C ALA A 417 -7.08 24.85 -14.98
N ILE A 418 -8.00 24.59 -15.93
CA ILE A 418 -8.98 25.57 -16.41
C ILE A 418 -9.86 26.05 -15.26
N THR A 419 -10.43 25.13 -14.48
CA THR A 419 -11.33 25.47 -13.37
C THR A 419 -10.63 26.29 -12.31
N PHE A 420 -9.43 25.88 -11.90
CA PHE A 420 -8.65 26.64 -10.93
C PHE A 420 -8.33 28.05 -11.43
N ALA A 421 -7.93 28.17 -12.71
CA ALA A 421 -7.62 29.46 -13.32
C ALA A 421 -8.87 30.35 -13.42
N ILE A 422 -10.04 29.82 -13.80
CA ILE A 422 -11.30 30.58 -13.85
C ILE A 422 -11.67 31.13 -12.47
N VAL A 423 -11.66 30.26 -11.46
CA VAL A 423 -12.11 30.61 -10.09
C VAL A 423 -11.16 31.62 -9.43
N ASN A 424 -9.86 31.53 -9.71
CA ASN A 424 -8.84 32.33 -9.04
C ASN A 424 -8.22 33.43 -9.91
N ARG A 425 -8.79 33.73 -11.08
CA ARG A 425 -8.23 34.72 -12.03
C ARG A 425 -8.11 36.14 -11.47
N GLN A 426 -8.89 36.48 -10.45
CA GLN A 426 -8.82 37.77 -9.75
C GLN A 426 -7.77 37.76 -8.63
N CYS A 427 -7.39 36.58 -8.14
CA CYS A 427 -6.39 36.42 -7.07
C CYS A 427 -4.96 36.31 -7.63
N PHE A 428 -4.81 35.81 -8.85
CA PHE A 428 -3.50 35.59 -9.46
C PHE A 428 -3.44 36.14 -10.88
N SER A 429 -2.36 36.85 -11.19
CA SER A 429 -2.02 37.26 -12.55
C SER A 429 -1.43 36.08 -13.34
N ASN A 430 -1.36 36.23 -14.65
CA ASN A 430 -0.71 35.25 -15.53
C ASN A 430 0.79 35.03 -15.24
N HIS A 431 1.45 35.94 -14.51
CA HIS A 431 2.90 35.86 -14.22
C HIS A 431 3.23 35.18 -12.90
N ASN A 432 2.30 35.17 -11.94
CA ASN A 432 2.47 34.56 -10.61
C ASN A 432 1.45 33.45 -10.34
N HIS A 433 0.85 32.91 -11.40
CA HIS A 433 -0.20 31.91 -11.28
C HIS A 433 0.36 30.58 -10.70
N PRO A 434 -0.30 29.95 -9.71
CA PRO A 434 0.16 28.70 -9.10
C PRO A 434 0.43 27.56 -10.10
N LEU A 435 -0.30 27.53 -11.22
CA LEU A 435 -0.07 26.56 -12.31
C LEU A 435 1.34 26.64 -12.95
N LEU A 436 2.07 27.73 -12.74
CA LEU A 436 3.45 27.88 -13.22
C LEU A 436 4.46 27.16 -12.32
N THR A 437 4.14 26.98 -11.04
CA THR A 437 5.04 26.48 -10.00
C THR A 437 4.53 25.21 -9.31
N SER A 438 3.34 24.71 -9.67
CA SER A 438 2.74 23.50 -9.13
C SER A 438 1.90 22.79 -10.19
N ASN A 439 1.87 21.46 -10.15
CA ASN A 439 1.06 20.67 -11.08
C ASN A 439 -0.44 20.82 -10.74
N PRO A 440 -1.35 20.80 -11.75
CA PRO A 440 -2.79 20.88 -11.51
C PRO A 440 -3.34 19.89 -10.48
N HIS A 441 -2.79 18.68 -10.38
CA HIS A 441 -3.23 17.68 -9.39
C HIS A 441 -2.80 17.98 -7.95
N GLN A 442 -1.83 18.88 -7.74
CA GLN A 442 -1.42 19.35 -6.41
C GLN A 442 -2.32 20.50 -5.94
N ILE A 443 -2.72 21.38 -6.86
CA ILE A 443 -3.53 22.56 -6.58
C ILE A 443 -5.02 22.20 -6.44
N VAL A 444 -5.49 21.27 -7.29
CA VAL A 444 -6.85 20.72 -7.25
C VAL A 444 -6.73 19.25 -6.87
N PRO A 445 -6.58 18.92 -5.58
CA PRO A 445 -6.35 17.56 -5.12
C PRO A 445 -7.61 16.72 -5.32
N HIS A 446 -7.43 15.41 -5.56
CA HIS A 446 -8.56 14.49 -5.56
C HIS A 446 -9.13 14.35 -4.16
N VAL A 447 -10.43 14.48 -4.00
CA VAL A 447 -11.09 14.44 -2.69
C VAL A 447 -10.89 13.10 -2.00
N GLU A 448 -10.88 11.99 -2.76
CA GLU A 448 -10.62 10.65 -2.25
C GLU A 448 -9.20 10.53 -1.68
N ILE A 449 -8.27 11.32 -2.21
CA ILE A 449 -6.86 11.37 -1.79
C ILE A 449 -6.68 12.33 -0.60
N VAL A 450 -7.47 13.40 -0.53
CA VAL A 450 -7.51 14.28 0.65
C VAL A 450 -8.06 13.53 1.85
N CYS A 451 -9.15 12.77 1.68
CA CYS A 451 -9.74 11.94 2.74
C CYS A 451 -8.79 10.83 3.22
N ARG A 452 -7.87 10.36 2.37
CA ARG A 452 -6.79 9.45 2.74
C ARG A 452 -5.70 10.11 3.61
N GLY A 453 -5.69 11.44 3.69
CA GLY A 453 -4.65 12.22 4.38
C GLY A 453 -3.36 12.38 3.58
N ASP A 454 -3.38 12.06 2.28
CA ASP A 454 -2.20 12.14 1.40
C ASP A 454 -1.92 13.57 0.89
N LEU A 455 -2.96 14.41 0.84
CA LEU A 455 -2.90 15.81 0.44
C LEU A 455 -3.74 16.66 1.39
N ASP A 456 -3.29 17.89 1.66
CA ASP A 456 -4.06 18.84 2.45
C ASP A 456 -5.29 19.33 1.67
N CYS A 457 -6.34 19.69 2.41
CA CYS A 457 -7.51 20.35 1.85
C CYS A 457 -7.09 21.69 1.19
N PRO A 458 -7.67 22.07 0.04
CA PRO A 458 -7.43 23.38 -0.56
C PRO A 458 -7.65 24.50 0.45
N SER A 459 -6.68 25.41 0.57
CA SER A 459 -6.72 26.55 1.50
C SER A 459 -7.36 27.80 0.92
N ILE A 460 -7.62 27.81 -0.40
CA ILE A 460 -8.24 28.93 -1.12
C ILE A 460 -9.73 28.62 -1.34
N GLU A 461 -10.59 29.59 -0.99
CA GLU A 461 -12.04 29.50 -1.20
C GLU A 461 -12.45 30.21 -2.52
N PRO A 462 -13.45 29.68 -3.27
CA PRO A 462 -14.08 28.39 -3.04
C PRO A 462 -13.11 27.22 -3.26
N ARG A 463 -13.24 26.17 -2.44
CA ARG A 463 -12.39 24.98 -2.57
C ARG A 463 -12.71 24.25 -3.88
N VAL A 464 -11.66 23.94 -4.64
CA VAL A 464 -11.77 23.16 -5.88
C VAL A 464 -11.15 21.78 -5.66
N PHE A 465 -11.94 20.73 -5.84
CA PHE A 465 -11.53 19.34 -5.71
C PHE A 465 -11.59 18.61 -7.05
N GLY A 466 -10.79 17.56 -7.22
CA GLY A 466 -11.00 16.55 -8.26
C GLY A 466 -11.71 15.32 -7.70
N THR A 467 -12.37 14.54 -8.55
CA THR A 467 -12.91 13.23 -8.17
C THR A 467 -12.94 12.28 -9.38
N HIS A 468 -12.69 11.00 -9.12
CA HIS A 468 -12.94 9.90 -10.06
C HIS A 468 -14.09 9.00 -9.61
N THR A 469 -14.75 9.36 -8.51
CA THR A 469 -15.83 8.57 -7.92
C THR A 469 -17.07 8.61 -8.80
N PRO A 470 -17.71 7.45 -9.10
CA PRO A 470 -18.96 7.42 -9.85
C PRO A 470 -20.11 8.00 -9.02
N VAL A 471 -21.17 8.48 -9.69
CA VAL A 471 -22.32 9.14 -9.03
C VAL A 471 -22.89 8.34 -7.84
N PRO A 472 -23.17 7.03 -7.95
CA PRO A 472 -23.74 6.25 -6.82
C PRO A 472 -22.83 6.18 -5.60
N SER A 473 -21.54 6.49 -5.80
CA SER A 473 -20.52 6.45 -4.77
C SER A 473 -20.15 7.83 -4.23
N LEU A 474 -20.78 8.91 -4.71
CA LEU A 474 -20.55 10.25 -4.16
C LEU A 474 -21.23 10.39 -2.78
N PRO A 475 -20.61 11.13 -1.84
CA PRO A 475 -21.22 11.50 -0.57
C PRO A 475 -22.54 12.25 -0.76
N ASN A 476 -23.52 11.97 0.10
CA ASN A 476 -24.80 12.69 0.09
C ASN A 476 -24.60 14.19 0.32
N SER A 477 -23.63 14.60 1.14
CA SER A 477 -23.30 16.01 1.35
C SER A 477 -22.98 16.73 0.04
N ILE A 478 -22.23 16.09 -0.88
CA ILE A 478 -21.96 16.64 -2.21
C ILE A 478 -23.26 16.68 -3.01
N MET A 479 -24.07 15.63 -2.97
CA MET A 479 -25.28 15.49 -3.79
C MET A 479 -26.46 16.36 -3.34
N GLU A 480 -26.50 16.76 -2.07
CA GLU A 480 -27.59 17.52 -1.44
C GLU A 480 -27.28 19.01 -1.27
N CYS A 481 -26.02 19.41 -1.08
CA CYS A 481 -25.66 20.83 -0.92
C CYS A 481 -25.67 21.60 -2.26
N ASN A 482 -25.41 22.92 -2.25
CA ASN A 482 -25.40 23.73 -3.47
C ASN A 482 -24.08 23.70 -4.27
N SER A 483 -23.13 22.83 -3.88
CA SER A 483 -21.86 22.67 -4.59
C SER A 483 -22.06 22.35 -6.07
N LYS A 484 -21.07 22.76 -6.88
CA LYS A 484 -21.09 22.57 -8.33
C LYS A 484 -20.20 21.40 -8.74
N ILE A 485 -20.68 20.58 -9.66
CA ILE A 485 -19.92 19.49 -10.27
C ILE A 485 -19.75 19.78 -11.75
N ILE A 486 -18.52 19.73 -12.24
CA ILE A 486 -18.23 19.75 -13.67
C ILE A 486 -17.65 18.39 -14.06
N TYR A 487 -18.27 17.72 -15.03
CA TYR A 487 -17.87 16.42 -15.50
C TYR A 487 -17.31 16.50 -16.92
N ILE A 488 -16.11 15.97 -17.15
CA ILE A 488 -15.54 15.83 -18.52
C ILE A 488 -15.53 14.37 -18.96
N CYS A 489 -16.19 14.12 -20.08
CA CYS A 489 -16.13 12.87 -20.80
C CYS A 489 -15.18 12.97 -22.00
N ARG A 490 -14.75 11.82 -22.52
CA ARG A 490 -13.91 11.72 -23.71
C ARG A 490 -14.27 10.48 -24.50
N ASN A 491 -13.90 10.43 -25.78
CA ASN A 491 -14.03 9.24 -26.59
C ASN A 491 -13.43 7.99 -25.88
N PRO A 492 -14.21 6.92 -25.66
CA PRO A 492 -13.75 5.69 -24.99
C PRO A 492 -12.52 5.03 -25.62
N PHE A 493 -12.35 5.15 -26.94
CA PHE A 493 -11.19 4.61 -27.65
C PHE A 493 -9.90 5.35 -27.23
N ASP A 494 -9.96 6.68 -27.14
CA ASP A 494 -8.83 7.50 -26.68
C ASP A 494 -8.60 7.35 -25.17
N ILE A 495 -9.66 7.12 -24.38
CA ILE A 495 -9.56 6.80 -22.95
C ILE A 495 -8.75 5.53 -22.78
N PHE A 496 -9.08 4.45 -23.48
CA PHE A 496 -8.37 3.18 -23.39
C PHE A 496 -6.87 3.34 -23.67
N VAL A 497 -6.48 3.94 -24.81
CA VAL A 497 -5.06 4.15 -25.15
C VAL A 497 -4.37 5.00 -24.09
N SER A 498 -5.03 6.06 -23.63
CA SER A 498 -4.45 6.92 -22.61
C SER A 498 -4.31 6.22 -21.25
N ALA A 499 -5.22 5.32 -20.90
CA ALA A 499 -5.18 4.53 -19.67
C ALA A 499 -4.11 3.45 -19.76
N TRP A 500 -4.13 2.62 -20.80
CA TRP A 500 -3.17 1.54 -20.97
C TRP A 500 -1.72 2.06 -20.95
N ILE A 501 -1.38 3.09 -21.73
CA ILE A 501 -0.02 3.67 -21.74
C ILE A 501 0.34 4.27 -20.38
N PHE A 502 -0.60 4.93 -19.71
CA PHE A 502 -0.34 5.55 -18.41
C PHE A 502 -0.08 4.49 -17.34
N PHE A 503 -0.97 3.50 -17.20
CA PHE A 503 -0.85 2.44 -16.21
C PHE A 503 0.34 1.52 -16.48
N TYR A 504 0.66 1.23 -17.74
CA TYR A 504 1.92 0.54 -18.10
C TYR A 504 3.15 1.25 -17.53
N LYS A 505 3.10 2.59 -17.50
CA LYS A 505 4.19 3.46 -17.09
C LYS A 505 4.26 3.77 -15.59
N VAL A 506 3.18 3.57 -14.84
CA VAL A 506 3.10 3.93 -13.41
C VAL A 506 2.84 2.73 -12.50
N LYS A 507 2.59 1.55 -13.07
CA LYS A 507 2.41 0.32 -12.29
C LYS A 507 3.62 0.03 -11.41
N PRO A 508 3.43 -0.68 -10.27
CA PRO A 508 4.53 -1.20 -9.48
C PRO A 508 5.45 -2.09 -10.31
N GLU A 509 6.76 -2.06 -10.05
CA GLU A 509 7.73 -2.92 -10.74
C GLU A 509 7.40 -4.41 -10.57
N SER A 510 6.81 -4.77 -9.44
CA SER A 510 6.36 -6.14 -9.14
C SER A 510 5.12 -6.58 -9.93
N LEU A 511 4.39 -5.66 -10.57
CA LEU A 511 3.19 -6.00 -11.34
C LEU A 511 3.57 -6.25 -12.79
N THR A 512 3.33 -7.46 -13.30
CA THR A 512 3.55 -7.79 -14.71
C THR A 512 2.79 -6.83 -15.63
N SER A 513 3.39 -6.40 -16.73
CA SER A 513 2.70 -5.57 -17.73
C SER A 513 1.64 -6.40 -18.46
N LEU A 514 0.44 -5.84 -18.67
CA LEU A 514 -0.55 -6.43 -19.59
C LEU A 514 -0.17 -6.11 -21.04
N LYS A 515 -0.37 -7.09 -21.93
CA LYS A 515 -0.39 -6.82 -23.37
C LYS A 515 -1.61 -5.95 -23.71
N ILE A 516 -1.57 -5.27 -24.85
CA ILE A 516 -2.65 -4.36 -25.24
C ILE A 516 -3.96 -5.12 -25.45
N GLU A 517 -3.91 -6.34 -25.96
CA GLU A 517 -5.08 -7.20 -26.19
C GLU A 517 -5.73 -7.60 -24.86
N GLU A 518 -4.95 -8.04 -23.88
CA GLU A 518 -5.45 -8.41 -22.54
C GLU A 518 -6.09 -7.21 -21.83
N ALA A 519 -5.42 -6.05 -21.86
CA ALA A 519 -5.97 -4.83 -21.29
C ALA A 519 -7.25 -4.40 -22.02
N PHE A 520 -7.31 -4.57 -23.34
CA PHE A 520 -8.47 -4.21 -24.14
C PHE A 520 -9.69 -5.08 -23.81
N GLU A 521 -9.50 -6.38 -23.64
CA GLU A 521 -10.56 -7.29 -23.18
C GLU A 521 -11.10 -6.88 -21.82
N MET A 522 -10.22 -6.63 -20.85
CA MET A 522 -10.62 -6.10 -19.54
C MET A 522 -11.37 -4.77 -19.63
N TYR A 523 -10.95 -3.85 -20.51
CA TYR A 523 -11.65 -2.59 -20.74
C TYR A 523 -13.08 -2.79 -21.29
N CYS A 524 -13.23 -3.75 -22.20
CA CYS A 524 -14.50 -4.12 -22.79
C CYS A 524 -15.45 -4.73 -21.76
N ASP A 525 -14.91 -5.50 -20.82
CA ASP A 525 -15.65 -6.06 -19.68
C ASP A 525 -15.90 -5.03 -18.57
N GLY A 526 -15.35 -3.81 -18.71
CA GLY A 526 -15.49 -2.74 -17.74
C GLY A 526 -14.55 -2.84 -16.53
N ILE A 527 -13.62 -3.80 -16.53
CA ILE A 527 -12.63 -4.09 -15.48
C ILE A 527 -11.45 -3.13 -15.61
N ILE A 528 -11.63 -1.92 -15.08
CA ILE A 528 -10.64 -0.84 -15.03
C ILE A 528 -10.98 0.05 -13.82
N GLU A 529 -10.00 0.79 -13.27
CA GLU A 529 -10.22 1.67 -12.13
C GLU A 529 -11.39 2.65 -12.38
N PHE A 530 -12.36 2.67 -11.47
CA PHE A 530 -13.66 3.35 -11.52
C PHE A 530 -14.58 2.92 -12.67
N GLY A 531 -14.29 1.80 -13.33
CA GLY A 531 -15.12 1.20 -14.37
C GLY A 531 -16.33 0.46 -13.79
N PRO A 532 -17.35 0.11 -14.59
CA PRO A 532 -17.36 0.22 -16.04
C PRO A 532 -17.49 1.65 -16.56
N TRP A 533 -16.67 2.00 -17.55
CA TRP A 533 -16.53 3.38 -18.05
C TRP A 533 -17.83 3.92 -18.67
N TRP A 534 -18.68 3.05 -19.24
CA TRP A 534 -19.98 3.45 -19.78
C TRP A 534 -20.95 3.85 -18.67
N SER A 535 -21.10 3.04 -17.62
CA SER A 535 -21.96 3.32 -16.48
C SER A 535 -21.52 4.60 -15.76
N HIS A 536 -20.20 4.80 -15.64
CA HIS A 536 -19.63 6.00 -15.03
C HIS A 536 -20.05 7.25 -15.79
N MET A 537 -19.91 7.25 -17.11
CA MET A 537 -20.30 8.38 -17.96
C MET A 537 -21.82 8.60 -17.98
N VAL A 538 -22.61 7.54 -18.09
CA VAL A 538 -24.08 7.62 -18.10
C VAL A 538 -24.62 8.18 -16.79
N GLY A 539 -24.03 7.82 -15.64
CA GLY A 539 -24.43 8.34 -14.34
C GLY A 539 -24.36 9.87 -14.28
N TYR A 540 -23.20 10.44 -14.59
CA TYR A 540 -23.02 11.89 -14.60
C TYR A 540 -23.83 12.59 -15.69
N TRP A 541 -24.04 11.95 -16.84
CA TRP A 541 -24.92 12.47 -17.89
C TRP A 541 -26.36 12.59 -17.39
N LYS A 542 -26.91 11.54 -16.78
CA LYS A 542 -28.26 11.55 -16.21
C LYS A 542 -28.41 12.62 -15.13
N GLU A 543 -27.43 12.76 -14.23
CA GLU A 543 -27.45 13.81 -13.21
C GLU A 543 -27.40 15.22 -13.83
N SER A 544 -26.65 15.42 -14.91
CA SER A 544 -26.64 16.72 -15.61
C SER A 544 -27.97 17.10 -16.24
N LEU A 545 -28.77 16.11 -16.66
CA LEU A 545 -30.12 16.34 -17.16
C LEU A 545 -31.11 16.58 -16.02
N ALA A 546 -30.97 15.85 -14.92
CA ALA A 546 -31.85 15.95 -13.76
C ALA A 546 -31.62 17.22 -12.94
N LYS A 547 -30.36 17.65 -12.81
CA LYS A 547 -29.92 18.78 -11.99
C LYS A 547 -28.94 19.67 -12.80
N PRO A 548 -29.41 20.34 -13.87
CA PRO A 548 -28.55 21.11 -14.78
C PRO A 548 -27.85 22.30 -14.10
N ASP A 549 -28.39 22.81 -12.99
CA ASP A 549 -27.74 23.85 -12.20
C ASP A 549 -26.64 23.29 -11.27
N LYS A 550 -26.60 21.97 -11.05
CA LYS A 550 -25.64 21.32 -10.14
C LYS A 550 -24.54 20.57 -10.88
N VAL A 551 -24.86 19.94 -12.01
CA VAL A 551 -23.90 19.12 -12.77
C VAL A 551 -23.81 19.61 -14.22
N LEU A 552 -22.63 20.13 -14.60
CA LEU A 552 -22.31 20.48 -15.99
C LEU A 552 -21.56 19.34 -16.66
N PHE A 553 -22.12 18.82 -17.75
CA PHE A 553 -21.48 17.79 -18.55
C PHE A 553 -20.76 18.38 -19.78
N LEU A 554 -19.48 18.03 -19.94
CA LEU A 554 -18.56 18.51 -20.98
C LEU A 554 -17.96 17.34 -21.76
N LYS A 555 -17.62 17.58 -23.02
CA LYS A 555 -16.76 16.69 -23.81
C LYS A 555 -15.37 17.28 -23.96
N TYR A 556 -14.36 16.43 -23.85
CA TYR A 556 -12.98 16.77 -24.15
C TYR A 556 -12.81 17.29 -25.57
N GLU A 557 -13.47 16.65 -26.55
CA GLU A 557 -13.41 17.04 -27.94
C GLU A 557 -14.04 18.41 -28.19
N ASP A 558 -15.18 18.71 -27.55
CA ASP A 558 -15.82 20.03 -27.68
C ASP A 558 -15.00 21.13 -26.99
N LEU A 559 -14.40 20.84 -25.83
CA LEU A 559 -13.47 21.74 -25.14
C LEU A 559 -12.20 22.00 -25.95
N LYS A 560 -11.74 21.01 -26.72
CA LYS A 560 -10.60 21.15 -27.62
C LYS A 560 -10.94 21.92 -28.89
N ASP A 561 -12.12 21.67 -29.46
CA ASP A 561 -12.54 22.27 -30.72
C ASP A 561 -12.95 23.74 -30.55
N ASP A 562 -13.57 24.09 -29.42
CA ASP A 562 -13.94 25.47 -29.09
C ASP A 562 -13.69 25.78 -27.60
N ALA A 563 -12.42 25.97 -27.27
CA ALA A 563 -11.99 26.26 -25.91
C ALA A 563 -12.56 27.59 -25.38
N ASN A 564 -12.73 28.61 -26.23
CA ASN A 564 -13.24 29.91 -25.81
C ASN A 564 -14.67 29.80 -25.31
N PHE A 565 -15.56 29.22 -26.13
CA PHE A 565 -16.96 29.01 -25.75
C PHE A 565 -17.08 28.13 -24.50
N GLN A 566 -16.36 27.01 -24.44
CA GLN A 566 -16.49 26.09 -23.30
C GLN A 566 -15.92 26.68 -22.01
N VAL A 567 -14.82 27.44 -22.05
CA VAL A 567 -14.29 28.15 -20.87
C VAL A 567 -15.30 29.18 -20.34
N LYS A 568 -15.93 29.95 -21.24
CA LYS A 568 -17.00 30.89 -20.87
C LYS A 568 -18.20 30.18 -20.23
N ARG A 569 -18.66 29.09 -20.86
CA ARG A 569 -19.76 28.25 -20.35
C ARG A 569 -19.46 27.65 -18.97
N ILE A 570 -18.22 27.20 -18.74
CA ILE A 570 -17.80 26.71 -17.41
C ILE A 570 -17.85 27.85 -16.39
N ALA A 571 -17.33 29.02 -16.74
CA ALA A 571 -17.29 30.16 -15.85
C ALA A 571 -18.70 30.64 -15.45
N GLU A 572 -19.62 30.72 -16.42
CA GLU A 572 -21.03 31.02 -16.18
C GLU A 572 -21.68 30.01 -15.22
N PHE A 573 -21.50 28.72 -15.48
CA PHE A 573 -22.07 27.66 -14.65
C PHE A 573 -21.54 27.66 -13.20
N LEU A 574 -20.25 27.94 -13.02
CA LEU A 574 -19.62 28.01 -11.71
C LEU A 574 -19.99 29.28 -10.92
N GLY A 575 -20.71 30.23 -11.53
CA GLY A 575 -21.05 31.51 -10.89
C GLY A 575 -19.92 32.55 -10.96
N PHE A 576 -18.97 32.36 -11.87
CA PHE A 576 -17.86 33.28 -12.12
C PHE A 576 -17.87 33.82 -13.56
N PRO A 577 -19.00 34.32 -14.10
CA PRO A 577 -19.09 34.76 -15.49
C PRO A 577 -18.02 35.81 -15.81
N PHE A 578 -17.52 35.79 -17.03
CA PHE A 578 -16.60 36.84 -17.48
C PHE A 578 -17.37 38.12 -17.74
N THR A 579 -16.81 39.25 -17.33
CA THR A 579 -17.35 40.57 -17.67
C THR A 579 -17.00 40.93 -19.12
N GLN A 580 -17.76 41.86 -19.71
CA GLN A 580 -17.44 42.39 -21.04
C GLN A 580 -16.03 43.01 -21.09
N GLU A 581 -15.57 43.58 -19.98
CA GLU A 581 -14.21 44.12 -19.87
C GLU A 581 -13.15 42.99 -19.90
N GLU A 582 -13.36 41.90 -19.17
CA GLU A 582 -12.48 40.72 -19.20
C GLU A 582 -12.43 40.10 -20.61
N GLU A 583 -13.55 40.06 -21.33
CA GLU A 583 -13.60 39.60 -22.72
C GLU A 583 -12.83 40.53 -23.66
N ASN A 584 -13.03 41.85 -23.55
CA ASN A 584 -12.30 42.83 -24.35
C ASN A 584 -10.78 42.79 -24.07
N ASN A 585 -10.40 42.50 -22.82
CA ASN A 585 -9.01 42.37 -22.38
C ASN A 585 -8.41 40.97 -22.62
N GLN A 586 -9.11 40.09 -23.35
CA GLN A 586 -8.64 38.76 -23.73
C GLN A 586 -8.23 37.87 -22.54
N VAL A 587 -8.95 37.99 -21.42
CA VAL A 587 -8.70 37.18 -20.21
C VAL A 587 -8.98 35.70 -20.48
N ILE A 588 -10.00 35.39 -21.29
CA ILE A 588 -10.36 34.02 -21.66
C ILE A 588 -9.21 33.37 -22.44
N GLU A 589 -8.68 34.05 -23.45
CA GLU A 589 -7.55 33.62 -24.27
C GLU A 589 -6.29 33.44 -23.41
N SER A 590 -6.09 34.32 -22.43
CA SER A 590 -4.98 34.22 -21.49
C SER A 590 -5.07 32.95 -20.63
N ILE A 591 -6.25 32.63 -20.10
CA ILE A 591 -6.51 31.39 -19.34
C ILE A 591 -6.29 30.18 -20.23
N ILE A 592 -6.81 30.18 -21.47
CA ILE A 592 -6.63 29.09 -22.44
C ILE A 592 -5.15 28.88 -22.74
N LYS A 593 -4.40 29.96 -22.95
CA LYS A 593 -2.95 29.90 -23.23
C LYS A 593 -2.18 29.35 -22.03
N LEU A 594 -2.49 29.81 -20.82
CA LEU A 594 -1.88 29.33 -19.58
C LEU A 594 -2.13 27.84 -19.36
N CYS A 595 -3.37 27.40 -19.60
CA CYS A 595 -3.81 26.02 -19.41
C CYS A 595 -3.63 25.16 -20.68
N SER A 596 -2.94 25.65 -21.71
CA SER A 596 -2.74 24.88 -22.94
C SER A 596 -1.83 23.68 -22.69
N PHE A 597 -2.07 22.59 -23.43
CA PHE A 597 -1.27 21.37 -23.31
C PHE A 597 0.22 21.64 -23.49
N GLU A 598 0.59 22.39 -24.53
CA GLU A 598 1.98 22.75 -24.83
C GLU A 598 2.61 23.60 -23.71
N LYS A 599 1.89 24.58 -23.17
CA LYS A 599 2.41 25.39 -22.07
C LYS A 599 2.63 24.52 -20.84
N MET A 600 1.61 23.78 -20.39
CA MET A 600 1.69 22.97 -19.18
C MET A 600 2.75 21.88 -19.28
N LYS A 601 2.82 21.14 -20.40
CA LYS A 601 3.83 20.09 -20.63
C LYS A 601 5.26 20.61 -20.54
N ASN A 602 5.49 21.84 -20.99
CA ASN A 602 6.83 22.43 -21.06
C ASN A 602 7.26 23.19 -19.80
N LEU A 603 6.41 23.34 -18.79
CA LEU A 603 6.79 23.91 -17.48
C LEU A 603 7.70 22.95 -16.71
N GLU A 604 8.73 23.47 -16.06
CA GLU A 604 9.72 22.67 -15.31
C GLU A 604 9.08 21.84 -14.19
N VAL A 605 8.06 22.39 -13.51
CA VAL A 605 7.29 21.67 -12.49
C VAL A 605 6.51 20.47 -13.04
N ASN A 606 6.26 20.42 -14.35
CA ASN A 606 5.56 19.31 -14.99
C ASN A 606 6.51 18.32 -15.67
N LYS A 607 7.78 18.70 -15.90
CA LYS A 607 8.84 17.80 -16.37
C LYS A 607 9.50 17.03 -15.22
N SER A 608 9.53 17.63 -14.03
CA SER A 608 10.16 17.10 -12.82
C SER A 608 9.15 17.04 -11.66
N GLY A 609 9.46 16.27 -10.62
CA GLY A 609 8.56 16.12 -9.46
C GLY A 609 7.60 14.93 -9.56
N ILE A 610 6.93 14.66 -8.45
CA ILE A 610 6.09 13.47 -8.24
C ILE A 610 4.80 13.89 -7.55
N ILE A 611 3.68 13.33 -8.01
CA ILE A 611 2.34 13.44 -7.45
C ILE A 611 1.94 12.11 -6.80
N HIS A 612 1.18 12.19 -5.70
CA HIS A 612 0.73 11.03 -4.93
C HIS A 612 1.88 10.08 -4.52
N ARG A 613 3.07 10.66 -4.29
CA ARG A 613 4.32 9.98 -3.90
C ARG A 613 4.85 8.93 -4.89
N THR A 614 4.16 8.69 -6.01
CA THR A 614 4.40 7.54 -6.90
C THR A 614 4.42 7.89 -8.39
N VAL A 615 3.71 8.93 -8.82
CA VAL A 615 3.57 9.27 -10.25
C VAL A 615 4.38 10.50 -10.61
N GLU A 616 5.42 10.35 -11.44
CA GLU A 616 6.18 11.50 -11.94
C GLU A 616 5.27 12.45 -12.75
N ASN A 617 5.41 13.77 -12.56
CA ASN A 617 4.53 14.77 -13.17
C ASN A 617 4.49 14.67 -14.70
N LYS A 618 5.62 14.32 -15.33
CA LYS A 618 5.71 14.14 -16.80
C LYS A 618 4.79 13.05 -17.34
N ARG A 619 4.34 12.10 -16.51
CA ARG A 619 3.46 10.99 -16.93
C ARG A 619 2.03 11.46 -17.24
N PHE A 620 1.62 12.62 -16.74
CA PHE A 620 0.30 13.20 -17.06
C PHE A 620 0.25 13.85 -18.45
N PHE A 621 1.40 14.16 -19.06
CA PHE A 621 1.49 14.88 -20.34
C PHE A 621 2.03 13.97 -21.45
N ARG A 622 1.12 13.41 -22.26
CA ARG A 622 1.48 12.52 -23.38
C ARG A 622 1.48 13.24 -24.73
N LYS A 623 0.32 13.27 -25.39
CA LYS A 623 0.11 13.94 -26.69
C LYS A 623 -0.92 15.07 -26.65
N GLY A 624 -1.92 15.04 -25.75
CA GLY A 624 -3.01 16.03 -25.76
C GLY A 624 -3.92 15.94 -27.00
N GLU A 625 -3.80 14.88 -27.79
CA GLU A 625 -4.48 14.69 -29.07
C GLU A 625 -5.76 13.87 -28.94
N SER A 626 -6.71 14.09 -29.85
CA SER A 626 -7.90 13.26 -30.01
C SER A 626 -7.68 12.34 -31.21
N ARG A 627 -8.32 11.18 -31.23
CA ARG A 627 -8.19 10.16 -32.30
C ARG A 627 -6.82 9.49 -32.38
N ASP A 628 -6.03 9.49 -31.32
CA ASP A 628 -4.73 8.82 -31.32
C ASP A 628 -4.89 7.29 -31.25
N TRP A 629 -6.07 6.81 -30.86
CA TRP A 629 -6.40 5.39 -30.80
C TRP A 629 -6.24 4.64 -32.13
N VAL A 630 -6.38 5.34 -33.27
CA VAL A 630 -6.20 4.74 -34.61
C VAL A 630 -4.80 4.17 -34.83
N ASN A 631 -3.81 4.66 -34.07
CA ASN A 631 -2.42 4.20 -34.15
C ASN A 631 -2.18 2.91 -33.33
N TYR A 632 -3.16 2.46 -32.56
CA TYR A 632 -3.01 1.34 -31.62
C TYR A 632 -4.04 0.22 -31.84
N PHE A 633 -5.22 0.53 -32.37
CA PHE A 633 -6.30 -0.43 -32.49
C PHE A 633 -6.17 -1.26 -33.76
N SER A 634 -6.40 -2.57 -33.62
CA SER A 634 -6.72 -3.41 -34.77
C SER A 634 -8.16 -3.15 -35.25
N PRO A 635 -8.51 -3.60 -36.47
CA PRO A 635 -9.90 -3.56 -36.94
C PRO A 635 -10.86 -4.31 -36.00
N SER A 636 -10.45 -5.45 -35.43
CA SER A 636 -11.29 -6.23 -34.52
C SER A 636 -11.53 -5.54 -33.18
N MET A 637 -10.51 -4.88 -32.61
CA MET A 637 -10.69 -4.04 -31.41
C MET A 637 -11.64 -2.89 -31.69
N THR A 638 -11.51 -2.28 -32.88
CA THR A 638 -12.37 -1.16 -33.28
C THR A 638 -13.82 -1.58 -33.38
N GLU A 639 -14.08 -2.71 -34.04
CA GLU A 639 -15.42 -3.29 -34.19
C GLU A 639 -16.04 -3.64 -32.83
N LYS A 640 -15.30 -4.36 -31.97
CA LYS A 640 -15.79 -4.80 -30.66
C LYS A 640 -16.16 -3.62 -29.75
N LEU A 641 -15.29 -2.61 -29.64
CA LEU A 641 -15.59 -1.45 -28.80
C LEU A 641 -16.73 -0.60 -29.38
N SER A 642 -16.87 -0.56 -30.71
CA SER A 642 -18.01 0.08 -31.36
C SER A 642 -19.33 -0.61 -31.02
N GLN A 643 -19.37 -1.95 -31.06
CA GLN A 643 -20.55 -2.74 -30.67
C GLN A 643 -20.93 -2.49 -29.20
N ILE A 644 -19.96 -2.51 -28.28
CA ILE A 644 -20.20 -2.20 -26.86
C ILE A 644 -20.76 -0.78 -26.70
N MET A 645 -20.23 0.21 -27.42
CA MET A 645 -20.78 1.55 -27.39
C MET A 645 -22.24 1.59 -27.87
N GLU A 646 -22.55 0.90 -28.96
CA GLU A 646 -23.92 0.85 -29.48
C GLU A 646 -24.88 0.20 -28.48
N GLU A 647 -24.49 -0.92 -27.88
CA GLU A 647 -25.27 -1.66 -26.90
C GLU A 647 -25.48 -0.88 -25.60
N LYS A 648 -24.43 -0.29 -25.02
CA LYS A 648 -24.48 0.30 -23.68
C LYS A 648 -25.08 1.71 -23.64
N PHE A 649 -25.00 2.47 -24.74
CA PHE A 649 -25.52 3.83 -24.79
C PHE A 649 -26.95 3.93 -25.35
N GLY A 650 -27.46 2.90 -26.04
CA GLY A 650 -28.79 2.90 -26.64
C GLY A 650 -29.04 4.08 -27.61
N GLU A 651 -30.22 4.20 -28.21
CA GLU A 651 -30.48 5.26 -29.21
C GLU A 651 -30.41 6.70 -28.63
N SER A 652 -30.77 6.88 -27.36
CA SER A 652 -30.89 8.21 -26.73
C SER A 652 -29.55 8.88 -26.39
N VAL A 653 -28.53 8.12 -26.00
CA VAL A 653 -27.18 8.65 -25.75
C VAL A 653 -26.33 8.59 -27.04
N ASN A 654 -26.63 7.67 -27.96
CA ASN A 654 -25.97 7.58 -29.28
C ASN A 654 -26.12 8.85 -30.13
N MET A 655 -27.25 9.57 -30.08
CA MET A 655 -27.44 10.79 -30.86
C MET A 655 -26.41 11.89 -30.53
N TRP A 656 -25.94 11.94 -29.27
CA TRP A 656 -25.02 12.96 -28.81
C TRP A 656 -23.54 12.54 -28.94
N LEU A 657 -23.21 11.26 -28.74
CA LEU A 657 -21.85 10.74 -28.95
C LEU A 657 -21.48 10.61 -30.44
N ARG A 658 -22.44 10.33 -31.35
CA ARG A 658 -22.16 10.14 -32.79
C ARG A 658 -21.89 11.41 -33.58
N LYS A 659 -22.25 12.61 -33.10
CA LYS A 659 -22.16 13.86 -33.90
C LYS A 659 -20.76 14.22 -34.44
N LYS A 660 -19.68 13.56 -33.98
CA LYS A 660 -18.32 13.62 -34.57
C LYS A 660 -17.56 12.28 -34.64
N VAL A 661 -18.13 11.18 -34.14
CA VAL A 661 -17.43 9.87 -34.07
C VAL A 661 -17.64 9.05 -35.35
N CYS A 662 -18.74 9.25 -36.09
CA CYS A 662 -19.02 8.53 -37.33
C CYS A 662 -18.65 9.32 -38.60
N THR A 663 -17.36 9.61 -38.82
CA THR A 663 -16.89 10.04 -40.15
C THR A 663 -15.72 9.19 -40.67
N VAL A 664 -15.48 8.02 -40.09
CA VAL A 664 -14.46 7.07 -40.58
C VAL A 664 -15.00 5.65 -40.57
N LEU A 665 -16.07 5.40 -41.32
CA LEU A 665 -16.46 4.07 -41.80
C LEU A 665 -17.03 4.17 -43.22
N SER A 666 -16.45 5.01 -44.08
CA SER A 666 -16.99 5.17 -45.44
C SER A 666 -15.99 5.38 -46.55
N ASP A 667 -14.71 5.00 -46.39
CA ASP A 667 -13.80 5.03 -47.54
C ASP A 667 -13.38 3.65 -48.04
N ASN A 668 -13.76 2.52 -47.40
CA ASN A 668 -13.46 1.20 -47.98
C ASN A 668 -14.38 0.00 -47.65
N TYR A 669 -15.50 0.16 -46.93
CA TYR A 669 -16.47 -0.92 -46.77
C TYR A 669 -17.90 -0.40 -46.83
N VAL A 670 -18.62 -0.80 -47.89
CA VAL A 670 -20.06 -0.57 -48.05
C VAL A 670 -20.80 -1.55 -47.14
N LEU A 671 -21.43 -1.03 -46.09
CA LEU A 671 -22.65 -1.61 -45.52
C LEU A 671 -23.64 -0.47 -45.27
N SER A 672 -24.65 -0.42 -46.12
CA SER A 672 -25.76 0.53 -46.07
C SER A 672 -26.77 0.12 -45.00
N LEU A 673 -26.97 0.98 -44.00
CA LEU A 673 -28.21 1.02 -43.23
C LEU A 673 -28.70 2.47 -43.18
N SER A 674 -29.63 2.78 -44.08
CA SER A 674 -30.34 4.04 -44.15
C SER A 674 -31.39 4.14 -43.04
N TYR A 675 -31.51 5.29 -42.38
CA TYR A 675 -32.76 5.68 -41.73
C TYR A 675 -33.26 7.02 -42.26
N ARG A 676 -34.48 6.97 -42.80
CA ARG A 676 -35.23 8.09 -43.36
C ARG A 676 -35.66 9.06 -42.26
N SER A 677 -35.43 10.33 -42.56
CA SER A 677 -36.03 11.55 -42.03
C SER A 677 -37.45 11.40 -41.46
N PHE A 678 -37.62 11.90 -40.23
CA PHE A 678 -38.85 12.55 -39.78
C PHE A 678 -38.46 13.85 -39.07
N ARG A 679 -38.45 14.97 -39.81
CA ARG A 679 -38.82 16.32 -39.34
C ARG A 679 -38.65 17.30 -40.50
N ASN A 680 -39.76 17.63 -41.15
CA ASN A 680 -40.29 18.99 -41.15
C ASN A 680 -41.55 19.05 -41.99
N LYS A 681 -42.68 19.29 -41.31
CA LYS A 681 -43.76 20.08 -41.91
C LYS A 681 -43.23 21.51 -41.95
N GLU A 682 -42.79 21.94 -43.11
CA GLU A 682 -43.03 23.30 -43.57
C GLU A 682 -43.06 23.25 -45.09
N VAL A 683 -44.18 23.73 -45.61
CA VAL A 683 -44.54 23.79 -47.03
C VAL A 683 -43.58 24.74 -47.72
N LEU A 684 -43.02 24.36 -48.87
CA LEU A 684 -42.88 25.22 -50.05
C LEU A 684 -42.42 24.44 -51.29
N HIS A 685 -43.29 24.54 -52.30
CA HIS A 685 -43.27 24.15 -53.72
C HIS A 685 -42.04 23.46 -54.35
N VAL A 686 -42.35 22.31 -54.96
CA VAL A 686 -41.56 21.62 -55.99
C VAL A 686 -41.55 22.45 -57.28
N VAL A 687 -40.36 22.76 -57.78
CA VAL A 687 -40.13 23.00 -59.20
C VAL A 687 -39.12 21.96 -59.68
N ASN A 688 -39.62 20.95 -60.38
CA ASN A 688 -38.84 20.12 -61.31
C ASN A 688 -38.47 20.98 -62.54
N PRO A 689 -37.42 20.69 -63.34
CA PRO A 689 -37.10 19.33 -63.78
C PRO A 689 -35.59 19.04 -64.04
N CYS A 690 -35.32 17.76 -64.32
CA CYS A 690 -34.33 17.23 -65.28
C CYS A 690 -32.98 17.96 -65.44
N ASP A 691 -31.89 17.32 -65.00
CA ASP A 691 -31.04 16.47 -65.86
C ASP A 691 -30.02 15.68 -65.02
#